data_AF-A0AAD1R8B3-F1
#
_entry.id   AF-A0AAD1R8B3-F1
#
_cell.length_a   1.000
_cell.length_b   1.000
_cell.length_c   1.000
_cell.angle_alpha   90.00
_cell.angle_beta   90.00
_cell.angle_gamma   90.00
#
_symmetry.space_group_name_H-M   'P 1'
#
loop_
_entity.id
_entity.type
_entity.pdbx_description
1 polymer ?
#
loop_
_entity_poly.entity_id
_entity_poly.type
_entity_poly.pdbx_seq_one_letter_code
_entity_poly.pdbx_strand_id
1 'polypeptide(L)'
;MYLLSLSCLVIFFHTCCGQFPRACSSADVLLRKECCPVWSGDNSTCGELSGRGLCQDVTVSNSVSSPQFPFSGEDDRENWPIVFYNRTCQCQGNFMGYSCGECKFGFTGPNCTVRKTMIRKEIFRMSTAERNKFVAYLNLAKHTTSVDYVISTGTYSQMNNGSNPMFADVSVYDLFVWMHYYASRDAFVGNEPNSTVWTDIDFAHDAPGFVPWHRFFLLFWEREIQKTAGDENFTIPYWDWRDAQQCDVCTDDLMGGVHPTSPDLLSPASFFSSWQIMCSQTSEYNSRRALCNGTGEGPIIRNPGKHDRNKTPSLPTSAEVEACLALTNYETDPMNKFSNFSFRNTLEGYANPLTAIVNRSQSTMHNSLHVFLNGSMSQVQGSANDPIFVLHHAFVDSIFEQWVRKPQASLTVYPESNAPIGHNRDFYMVPFIPLYTNGEFFAPSRDLGYDYDYLAETGSLGDLSWPHVHSRSSFLSKSRQPTAAGTLERQLNVQRGDTQGQQRWEVQLFHWGNPWTRTLVADTSMRSTTSGRWLLPPTSSCIWKGSLLLAIKLISCRPQKFPRACSSADVLLRKECCPVWSGDNSTCGELSGRGLCQDVTVSNSVSSPQFPFSGEDDRENWPIVFYNRTCQCQGNFMGYSCGECKFGFTGPNCTVRKTMIRKEIFRMSTAERNKFVAYLNLAKHTTSVDYVISTGTYAQMNNGSNPMFADVSVYDLFVWMHYYASRDAFVGNEPNSTVWTDIDFAHDAPGFVPWHRFFLLFWEREIQKTAGDENFTIPYWDWRDAQQCDVCTDDLMGGVHPTSPDLLSPASFFSSWQIMCSQTSEYNSRRALCNGTGEGPIIRNPGKHDRNKTPSLPTSAEVEACLALTNYETDPMNKFSNFSFRNTLEGYANPLTAIVNRSQSTMHNSLHVFLNGSMSQVQGSANDPIFVLHHAFVDSIFEQWVRKPQASLTVYPESNAPIGHNRDFYMVPFIPLYTNGEFFAPSRDLGYDYDYLAETGSVEDFLAPYLEQARQIWQWLVGAAVVGGVITAILATLIGLACRRKRKVLSEEATPLLMEVEDYRAHYQSNL
;
A
#
# COMPACT_ATOMS: atom_id res chain seq x y z
N MET A 1 -61.87 16.69 -14.64
CA MET A 1 -62.23 17.61 -15.74
C MET A 1 -60.95 18.13 -16.39
N TYR A 2 -61.08 18.60 -17.63
CA TYR A 2 -60.04 19.00 -18.58
C TYR A 2 -58.98 20.02 -18.09
N LEU A 3 -57.72 19.78 -18.52
CA LEU A 3 -56.70 20.72 -19.06
C LEU A 3 -55.52 21.29 -18.20
N LEU A 4 -54.34 21.07 -18.81
CA LEU A 4 -53.22 22.00 -19.09
C LEU A 4 -52.16 22.37 -18.02
N SER A 5 -51.03 21.67 -18.19
CA SER A 5 -49.72 22.20 -18.68
C SER A 5 -48.69 22.86 -17.75
N LEU A 6 -47.47 22.31 -17.87
CA LEU A 6 -46.15 22.98 -17.92
C LEU A 6 -45.88 24.16 -16.98
N SER A 7 -44.89 24.00 -16.08
CA SER A 7 -43.50 24.47 -16.33
C SER A 7 -42.56 24.12 -15.16
N CYS A 8 -41.26 23.88 -15.44
CA CYS A 8 -40.11 23.80 -14.52
C CYS A 8 -40.21 22.76 -13.36
N LEU A 9 -39.34 21.76 -13.22
CA LEU A 9 -38.06 21.42 -13.85
C LEU A 9 -36.87 22.35 -13.49
N VAL A 10 -36.55 22.37 -12.19
CA VAL A 10 -35.25 22.75 -11.57
C VAL A 10 -35.16 21.82 -10.32
N ILE A 11 -34.38 20.73 -10.27
CA ILE A 11 -32.90 20.61 -10.26
C ILE A 11 -32.31 21.46 -9.12
N PHE A 12 -31.78 20.98 -8.00
CA PHE A 12 -31.49 19.66 -7.42
C PHE A 12 -30.72 20.03 -6.10
N PHE A 13 -29.87 19.16 -5.57
CA PHE A 13 -28.66 19.50 -4.79
C PHE A 13 -28.80 20.26 -3.44
N HIS A 14 -28.72 19.49 -2.36
CA HIS A 14 -27.67 19.77 -1.37
C HIS A 14 -26.37 19.14 -1.89
N THR A 15 -25.30 19.93 -2.00
CA THR A 15 -24.09 19.57 -2.77
C THR A 15 -22.81 19.49 -1.94
N CYS A 16 -21.92 18.64 -2.42
CA CYS A 16 -20.50 18.55 -2.09
C CYS A 16 -19.66 19.43 -3.05
N CYS A 17 -18.40 19.80 -2.80
CA CYS A 17 -17.55 19.68 -1.60
C CYS A 17 -16.41 20.78 -1.60
N GLY A 18 -15.85 21.24 -2.75
CA GLY A 18 -15.09 22.51 -2.97
C GLY A 18 -13.84 22.64 -3.96
N GLN A 19 -12.59 22.73 -3.44
CA GLN A 19 -11.27 23.27 -3.93
C GLN A 19 -11.37 24.68 -4.49
N PHE A 20 -12.29 24.84 -5.41
CA PHE A 20 -13.14 26.02 -5.48
C PHE A 20 -14.11 25.97 -4.28
N PRO A 21 -13.78 26.59 -3.13
CA PRO A 21 -14.32 26.23 -1.80
C PRO A 21 -15.82 25.99 -1.77
N ARG A 22 -16.31 24.90 -1.14
CA ARG A 22 -17.62 24.23 -1.35
C ARG A 22 -18.76 25.07 -1.94
N ALA A 23 -19.03 26.21 -1.32
CA ALA A 23 -20.05 27.17 -1.73
C ALA A 23 -19.87 27.76 -3.15
N CYS A 24 -18.73 27.52 -3.82
CA CYS A 24 -18.37 28.00 -5.14
C CYS A 24 -18.49 26.95 -6.26
N SER A 25 -18.61 25.66 -5.95
CA SER A 25 -18.59 24.57 -6.94
C SER A 25 -19.95 24.28 -7.60
N SER A 26 -20.85 25.26 -7.67
CA SER A 26 -22.21 25.14 -8.24
C SER A 26 -22.37 25.88 -9.57
N ALA A 27 -23.34 25.45 -10.39
CA ALA A 27 -23.62 26.07 -11.69
C ALA A 27 -23.94 27.57 -11.57
N ASP A 28 -24.76 27.96 -10.58
CA ASP A 28 -25.12 29.36 -10.33
C ASP A 28 -23.94 30.24 -9.93
N VAL A 29 -22.85 29.65 -9.41
CA VAL A 29 -21.64 30.39 -8.99
C VAL A 29 -20.61 30.42 -10.11
N LEU A 30 -20.42 29.32 -10.85
CA LEU A 30 -19.59 29.29 -12.06
C LEU A 30 -20.15 30.22 -13.16
N LEU A 31 -21.46 30.18 -13.44
CA LEU A 31 -22.09 31.04 -14.45
C LEU A 31 -22.07 32.53 -14.08
N ARG A 32 -21.98 32.87 -12.79
CA ARG A 32 -21.74 34.24 -12.31
C ARG A 32 -20.27 34.60 -12.19
N LYS A 33 -19.36 33.61 -12.24
CA LYS A 33 -17.93 33.76 -11.99
C LYS A 33 -17.59 34.46 -10.66
N GLU A 34 -18.32 34.16 -9.58
CA GLU A 34 -18.18 34.84 -8.27
C GLU A 34 -18.04 33.87 -7.08
N CYS A 35 -16.80 33.58 -6.67
CA CYS A 35 -16.52 32.75 -5.49
C CYS A 35 -16.39 33.61 -4.23
N CYS A 36 -17.52 34.11 -3.74
CA CYS A 36 -17.61 34.96 -2.55
C CYS A 36 -18.55 34.36 -1.49
N PRO A 37 -18.09 33.38 -0.70
CA PRO A 37 -18.92 32.70 0.30
C PRO A 37 -19.20 33.52 1.56
N VAL A 38 -20.30 33.16 2.24
CA VAL A 38 -20.72 33.72 3.52
C VAL A 38 -19.88 33.13 4.67
N TRP A 39 -19.37 33.98 5.56
CA TRP A 39 -18.72 33.53 6.79
C TRP A 39 -19.77 33.25 7.88
N SER A 40 -19.66 32.11 8.54
CA SER A 40 -20.66 31.62 9.52
C SER A 40 -20.71 32.41 10.84
N GLY A 41 -19.68 33.21 11.15
CA GLY A 41 -19.61 33.94 12.43
C GLY A 41 -20.41 35.25 12.50
N ASP A 42 -20.70 35.88 11.35
CA ASP A 42 -21.61 37.04 11.25
C ASP A 42 -22.69 36.90 10.16
N ASN A 43 -22.66 35.79 9.40
CA ASN A 43 -23.57 35.48 8.30
C ASN A 43 -23.54 36.53 7.16
N SER A 44 -22.37 37.15 6.92
CA SER A 44 -22.12 38.04 5.80
C SER A 44 -21.08 37.51 4.81
N THR A 45 -21.17 37.94 3.55
CA THR A 45 -20.21 37.62 2.49
C THR A 45 -18.80 38.05 2.89
N CYS A 46 -17.83 37.14 2.84
CA CYS A 46 -16.43 37.39 3.23
C CYS A 46 -16.23 37.97 4.65
N GLY A 47 -17.21 37.87 5.55
CA GLY A 47 -17.16 38.48 6.88
C GLY A 47 -17.15 40.01 6.89
N GLU A 48 -17.79 40.64 5.89
CA GLU A 48 -17.94 42.09 5.73
C GLU A 48 -18.46 42.80 6.99
N LEU A 49 -19.49 42.25 7.66
CA LEU A 49 -20.08 42.86 8.86
C LEU A 49 -19.12 42.92 10.05
N SER A 50 -18.13 42.02 10.10
CA SER A 50 -17.04 42.02 11.08
C SER A 50 -15.77 42.73 10.60
N GLY A 51 -15.77 43.32 9.40
CA GLY A 51 -14.59 43.95 8.80
C GLY A 51 -13.49 42.97 8.41
N ARG A 52 -13.81 41.70 8.15
CA ARG A 52 -12.82 40.65 7.84
C ARG A 52 -12.37 40.65 6.39
N GLY A 53 -13.23 41.04 5.47
CA GLY A 53 -13.00 40.94 4.04
C GLY A 53 -14.18 41.45 3.23
N LEU A 54 -14.01 41.50 1.91
CA LEU A 54 -14.99 41.96 0.94
C LEU A 54 -14.92 41.11 -0.33
N CYS A 55 -16.06 40.93 -1.01
CA CYS A 55 -16.09 40.32 -2.35
C CYS A 55 -15.63 41.33 -3.40
N GLN A 56 -14.55 41.05 -4.12
CA GLN A 56 -13.94 41.98 -5.07
C GLN A 56 -13.52 41.29 -6.38
N ASP A 57 -13.32 42.09 -7.44
CA ASP A 57 -12.87 41.62 -8.74
C ASP A 57 -11.40 41.16 -8.69
N VAL A 58 -11.12 40.02 -9.29
CA VAL A 58 -9.77 39.47 -9.38
C VAL A 58 -8.95 40.29 -10.37
N THR A 59 -7.94 40.98 -9.86
CA THR A 59 -6.93 41.65 -10.70
C THR A 59 -5.76 40.70 -10.92
N VAL A 60 -5.54 40.30 -12.18
CA VAL A 60 -4.37 39.50 -12.60
C VAL A 60 -3.24 40.41 -13.12
N SER A 61 -1.99 39.97 -12.97
CA SER A 61 -0.85 40.72 -13.50
C SER A 61 -0.75 40.62 -15.03
N ASN A 62 -0.42 41.74 -15.67
CA ASN A 62 -0.18 41.83 -17.12
C ASN A 62 1.30 41.56 -17.50
N SER A 63 2.13 41.06 -16.57
CA SER A 63 3.54 40.74 -16.84
C SER A 63 3.67 39.67 -17.92
N VAL A 64 4.50 39.96 -18.93
CA VAL A 64 4.79 39.03 -20.04
C VAL A 64 5.41 37.74 -19.48
N SER A 65 4.97 36.58 -19.99
CA SER A 65 5.58 35.27 -19.74
C SER A 65 6.53 34.89 -20.88
N SER A 66 7.44 33.95 -20.63
CA SER A 66 8.35 33.43 -21.66
C SER A 66 7.58 32.80 -22.85
N PRO A 67 8.14 32.78 -24.08
CA PRO A 67 7.48 32.21 -25.25
C PRO A 67 7.44 30.66 -25.27
N GLN A 68 7.68 30.01 -24.12
CA GLN A 68 7.67 28.56 -23.96
C GLN A 68 6.26 27.96 -24.18
N PHE A 69 5.21 28.69 -23.80
CA PHE A 69 3.83 28.35 -24.11
C PHE A 69 3.26 29.36 -25.13
N PRO A 70 3.20 29.03 -26.44
CA PRO A 70 2.86 29.98 -27.49
C PRO A 70 1.34 30.12 -27.77
N PHE A 71 0.50 29.53 -26.93
CA PHE A 71 -0.97 29.49 -27.09
C PHE A 71 -1.65 30.44 -26.11
N SER A 72 -2.93 30.76 -26.35
CA SER A 72 -3.73 31.49 -25.37
C SER A 72 -5.24 31.19 -25.51
N GLY A 73 -5.91 31.06 -24.36
CA GLY A 73 -7.29 30.60 -24.25
C GLY A 73 -7.46 29.09 -24.42
N GLU A 74 -6.38 28.31 -24.27
CA GLU A 74 -6.36 26.87 -24.55
C GLU A 74 -6.20 26.00 -23.27
N ASP A 75 -5.72 26.57 -22.15
CA ASP A 75 -5.69 25.87 -20.86
C ASP A 75 -6.31 26.72 -19.72
N ASP A 76 -7.15 26.08 -18.89
CA ASP A 76 -7.92 26.74 -17.82
C ASP A 76 -7.06 27.44 -16.74
N ARG A 77 -5.75 27.16 -16.72
CA ARG A 77 -4.77 27.72 -15.76
C ARG A 77 -4.21 29.08 -16.18
N GLU A 78 -4.42 29.49 -17.43
CA GLU A 78 -4.03 30.82 -17.91
C GLU A 78 -4.69 31.92 -17.06
N ASN A 79 -3.86 32.80 -16.48
CA ASN A 79 -4.31 33.92 -15.64
C ASN A 79 -5.24 33.48 -14.49
N TRP A 80 -4.87 32.41 -13.78
CA TRP A 80 -5.66 31.81 -12.69
C TRP A 80 -6.25 32.85 -11.71
N PRO A 81 -7.54 32.76 -11.34
CA PRO A 81 -8.53 31.73 -11.67
C PRO A 81 -9.55 32.21 -12.73
N ILE A 82 -9.26 33.22 -13.57
CA ILE A 82 -10.31 33.98 -14.29
C ILE A 82 -11.14 33.16 -15.28
N VAL A 83 -10.64 32.00 -15.69
CA VAL A 83 -11.41 31.01 -16.46
C VAL A 83 -12.63 30.51 -15.68
N PHE A 84 -12.54 30.41 -14.35
CA PHE A 84 -13.63 30.03 -13.44
C PHE A 84 -14.26 31.23 -12.72
N TYR A 85 -13.47 32.18 -12.19
CA TYR A 85 -13.97 33.27 -11.33
C TYR A 85 -13.34 34.64 -11.62
N ASN A 86 -14.19 35.62 -11.88
CA ASN A 86 -13.84 37.03 -12.00
C ASN A 86 -13.88 37.74 -10.65
N ARG A 87 -14.54 37.18 -9.62
CA ARG A 87 -14.68 37.76 -8.27
C ARG A 87 -14.40 36.74 -7.17
N THR A 88 -13.68 37.16 -6.11
CA THR A 88 -13.35 36.34 -4.94
C THR A 88 -13.33 37.18 -3.64
N CYS A 89 -13.28 36.53 -2.47
CA CYS A 89 -13.07 37.23 -1.20
C CYS A 89 -11.63 37.74 -1.04
N GLN A 90 -11.46 39.06 -0.85
CA GLN A 90 -10.20 39.66 -0.41
C GLN A 90 -10.28 40.00 1.09
N CYS A 91 -9.32 39.52 1.88
CA CYS A 91 -9.33 39.63 3.34
C CYS A 91 -8.49 40.80 3.86
N GLN A 92 -8.94 41.42 4.95
CA GLN A 92 -8.31 42.60 5.55
C GLN A 92 -7.31 42.24 6.66
N GLY A 93 -6.22 42.99 6.75
CA GLY A 93 -5.23 42.88 7.84
C GLY A 93 -4.66 41.46 8.00
N ASN A 94 -4.97 40.85 9.15
CA ASN A 94 -4.51 39.51 9.54
C ASN A 94 -5.54 38.40 9.29
N PHE A 95 -6.66 38.66 8.61
CA PHE A 95 -7.62 37.62 8.23
C PHE A 95 -7.20 36.91 6.94
N MET A 96 -7.58 35.64 6.79
CA MET A 96 -7.41 34.84 5.57
C MET A 96 -8.45 33.72 5.47
N GLY A 97 -8.25 32.79 4.52
CA GLY A 97 -9.17 31.71 4.23
C GLY A 97 -10.28 32.17 3.29
N TYR A 98 -10.95 31.22 2.63
CA TYR A 98 -11.81 31.52 1.48
C TYR A 98 -13.04 32.40 1.78
N SER A 99 -13.43 32.52 3.06
CA SER A 99 -14.48 33.42 3.54
C SER A 99 -13.96 34.50 4.50
N CYS A 100 -12.63 34.69 4.58
CA CYS A 100 -11.95 35.54 5.58
C CYS A 100 -12.21 35.17 7.05
N GLY A 101 -12.65 33.94 7.30
CA GLY A 101 -12.94 33.43 8.65
C GLY A 101 -11.72 33.09 9.49
N GLU A 102 -10.56 32.88 8.87
CA GLU A 102 -9.33 32.38 9.49
C GLU A 102 -8.30 33.50 9.76
N CYS A 103 -7.21 33.15 10.43
CA CYS A 103 -6.07 34.04 10.69
C CYS A 103 -4.88 33.74 9.78
N LYS A 104 -4.14 34.77 9.35
CA LYS A 104 -2.86 34.61 8.63
C LYS A 104 -1.90 33.74 9.41
N PHE A 105 -1.04 32.98 8.71
CA PHE A 105 -0.03 32.15 9.37
C PHE A 105 0.79 33.00 10.34
N GLY A 106 1.06 32.44 11.53
CA GLY A 106 1.63 33.19 12.65
C GLY A 106 0.65 33.97 13.53
N PHE A 107 -0.65 33.95 13.25
CA PHE A 107 -1.68 34.60 14.06
C PHE A 107 -2.81 33.65 14.49
N THR A 108 -3.39 33.91 15.67
CA THR A 108 -4.53 33.17 16.24
C THR A 108 -5.43 34.08 17.09
N GLY A 109 -6.47 33.50 17.69
CA GLY A 109 -7.54 34.19 18.42
C GLY A 109 -8.62 34.74 17.48
N PRO A 110 -9.82 35.06 18.00
CA PRO A 110 -10.98 35.40 17.17
C PRO A 110 -10.76 36.60 16.23
N ASN A 111 -9.88 37.53 16.61
CA ASN A 111 -9.55 38.74 15.86
C ASN A 111 -8.15 38.71 15.23
N CYS A 112 -7.46 37.57 15.22
CA CYS A 112 -6.17 37.36 14.55
C CYS A 112 -5.05 38.34 14.97
N THR A 113 -5.07 38.75 16.25
CA THR A 113 -4.12 39.69 16.87
C THR A 113 -3.05 39.02 17.72
N VAL A 114 -3.23 37.76 18.12
CA VAL A 114 -2.26 37.02 18.95
C VAL A 114 -1.25 36.34 18.05
N ARG A 115 0.04 36.68 18.17
CA ARG A 115 1.09 35.94 17.45
C ARG A 115 1.26 34.53 18.04
N LYS A 116 1.44 33.54 17.17
CA LYS A 116 1.81 32.15 17.46
C LYS A 116 3.02 31.80 16.60
N THR A 117 4.00 31.08 17.13
CA THR A 117 5.13 30.58 16.35
C THR A 117 5.26 29.08 16.53
N MET A 118 5.31 28.36 15.42
CA MET A 118 5.34 26.90 15.34
C MET A 118 6.77 26.41 15.05
N ILE A 119 7.20 25.28 15.63
CA ILE A 119 8.57 24.76 15.45
C ILE A 119 8.54 23.41 14.75
N ARG A 120 9.04 23.37 13.52
CA ARG A 120 9.26 22.14 12.75
C ARG A 120 10.52 21.44 13.25
N LYS A 121 10.41 20.19 13.68
CA LYS A 121 11.51 19.40 14.24
C LYS A 121 12.14 18.49 13.20
N GLU A 122 13.42 18.16 13.39
CA GLU A 122 14.03 17.01 12.72
C GLU A 122 13.33 15.73 13.19
N ILE A 123 12.98 14.84 12.27
CA ILE A 123 12.04 13.77 12.57
C ILE A 123 12.60 12.68 13.50
N PHE A 124 13.91 12.42 13.51
CA PHE A 124 14.53 11.49 14.46
C PHE A 124 14.72 12.08 15.85
N ARG A 125 14.65 13.42 15.99
CA ARG A 125 14.62 14.10 17.30
C ARG A 125 13.24 14.05 17.97
N MET A 126 12.20 13.63 17.25
CA MET A 126 10.85 13.45 17.78
C MET A 126 10.72 12.14 18.57
N SER A 127 10.03 12.21 19.71
CA SER A 127 9.66 11.01 20.47
C SER A 127 8.75 10.10 19.65
N THR A 128 8.73 8.80 19.94
CA THR A 128 7.86 7.83 19.23
C THR A 128 6.37 8.23 19.30
N ALA A 129 5.93 8.91 20.37
CA ALA A 129 4.56 9.42 20.46
C ALA A 129 4.29 10.59 19.50
N GLU A 130 5.26 11.50 19.31
CA GLU A 130 5.16 12.59 18.33
C GLU A 130 5.25 12.06 16.89
N ARG A 131 6.11 11.07 16.63
CA ARG A 131 6.23 10.42 15.32
C ARG A 131 4.96 9.66 14.95
N ASN A 132 4.44 8.83 15.86
CA ASN A 132 3.16 8.13 15.67
C ASN A 132 2.00 9.12 15.50
N LYS A 133 2.00 10.28 16.19
CA LYS A 133 1.02 11.36 15.94
C LYS A 133 1.14 11.91 14.52
N PHE A 134 2.34 12.23 14.05
CA PHE A 134 2.54 12.78 12.71
C PHE A 134 2.01 11.84 11.63
N VAL A 135 2.40 10.57 11.71
CA VAL A 135 1.96 9.52 10.76
C VAL A 135 0.45 9.29 10.85
N ALA A 136 -0.13 9.25 12.05
CA ALA A 136 -1.57 9.09 12.24
C ALA A 136 -2.38 10.29 11.74
N TYR A 137 -1.89 11.53 11.89
CA TYR A 137 -2.60 12.73 11.42
C TYR A 137 -2.53 12.88 9.90
N LEU A 138 -1.40 12.54 9.28
CA LEU A 138 -1.34 12.40 7.83
C LEU A 138 -2.31 11.33 7.32
N ASN A 139 -2.37 10.15 7.96
CA ASN A 139 -3.29 9.09 7.52
C ASN A 139 -4.77 9.44 7.76
N LEU A 140 -5.08 10.16 8.85
CA LEU A 140 -6.40 10.73 9.10
C LEU A 140 -6.80 11.71 7.98
N ALA A 141 -5.88 12.54 7.52
CA ALA A 141 -6.13 13.48 6.44
C ALA A 141 -6.36 12.80 5.08
N LYS A 142 -5.66 11.70 4.77
CA LYS A 142 -5.95 10.86 3.57
C LYS A 142 -7.31 10.15 3.63
N HIS A 143 -7.84 9.89 4.83
CA HIS A 143 -9.09 9.15 5.00
C HIS A 143 -10.30 10.01 5.42
N THR A 144 -10.10 11.32 5.60
CA THR A 144 -11.19 12.28 5.86
C THR A 144 -11.52 13.03 4.56
N THR A 145 -12.78 13.06 4.13
CA THR A 145 -13.24 13.94 3.03
C THR A 145 -13.13 15.40 3.46
N SER A 146 -12.60 16.28 2.61
CA SER A 146 -12.50 17.70 2.97
C SER A 146 -13.89 18.33 3.11
N VAL A 147 -14.12 19.00 4.25
CA VAL A 147 -15.35 19.77 4.49
C VAL A 147 -15.36 21.09 3.72
N ASP A 148 -14.19 21.59 3.35
CA ASP A 148 -14.03 22.85 2.61
C ASP A 148 -13.84 22.61 1.10
N TYR A 149 -13.38 21.41 0.66
CA TYR A 149 -12.84 21.22 -0.70
C TYR A 149 -13.21 19.91 -1.54
N VAL A 150 -13.14 19.95 -2.90
CA VAL A 150 -13.31 18.93 -4.01
C VAL A 150 -12.41 19.28 -5.17
N ILE A 151 -11.97 18.31 -5.94
CA ILE A 151 -11.24 18.53 -7.19
C ILE A 151 -12.15 18.75 -8.41
N SER A 152 -11.61 19.34 -9.47
CA SER A 152 -12.26 19.38 -10.80
C SER A 152 -11.98 18.10 -11.59
N THR A 153 -12.99 17.57 -12.28
CA THR A 153 -12.87 16.35 -13.10
C THR A 153 -13.01 16.62 -14.61
N GLY A 154 -13.03 17.89 -15.02
CA GLY A 154 -13.11 18.29 -16.42
C GLY A 154 -12.67 19.75 -16.62
N THR A 155 -12.33 20.11 -17.85
CA THR A 155 -11.99 21.50 -18.18
C THR A 155 -13.23 22.40 -18.13
N TYR A 156 -13.05 23.72 -18.01
CA TYR A 156 -14.19 24.66 -17.98
C TYR A 156 -15.04 24.58 -19.26
N SER A 157 -14.40 24.28 -20.40
CA SER A 157 -15.05 23.96 -21.67
C SER A 157 -15.90 22.68 -21.59
N GLN A 158 -15.38 21.59 -20.99
CA GLN A 158 -16.13 20.34 -20.77
C GLN A 158 -17.30 20.51 -19.79
N MET A 159 -17.21 21.45 -18.83
CA MET A 159 -18.35 21.86 -18.00
C MET A 159 -19.43 22.65 -18.76
N ASN A 160 -19.36 22.72 -20.10
CA ASN A 160 -20.18 23.59 -20.96
C ASN A 160 -20.20 25.03 -20.43
N ASN A 161 -18.99 25.59 -20.24
CA ASN A 161 -18.75 26.92 -19.67
C ASN A 161 -19.40 27.14 -18.29
N GLY A 162 -19.30 26.13 -17.42
CA GLY A 162 -19.80 26.16 -16.04
C GLY A 162 -21.28 25.83 -15.85
N SER A 163 -22.05 25.63 -16.93
CA SER A 163 -23.47 25.26 -16.85
C SER A 163 -23.72 23.80 -16.43
N ASN A 164 -22.72 22.92 -16.59
CA ASN A 164 -22.71 21.53 -16.14
C ASN A 164 -21.45 21.28 -15.29
N PRO A 165 -21.47 21.60 -13.98
CA PRO A 165 -20.31 21.45 -13.10
C PRO A 165 -19.75 20.02 -13.08
N MET A 166 -18.42 19.88 -13.20
CA MET A 166 -17.72 18.59 -13.17
C MET A 166 -16.71 18.55 -12.03
N PHE A 167 -17.16 18.14 -10.85
CA PHE A 167 -16.35 18.08 -9.64
C PHE A 167 -16.56 16.78 -8.86
N ALA A 168 -15.58 16.34 -8.06
CA ALA A 168 -15.66 15.10 -7.28
C ALA A 168 -15.03 15.21 -5.88
N ASP A 169 -15.72 14.63 -4.89
CA ASP A 169 -15.33 14.57 -3.49
C ASP A 169 -13.92 14.01 -3.31
N VAL A 170 -13.12 14.69 -2.47
CA VAL A 170 -11.68 14.42 -2.30
C VAL A 170 -11.34 14.31 -0.82
N SER A 171 -10.37 13.46 -0.48
CA SER A 171 -9.81 13.46 0.89
C SER A 171 -9.01 14.74 1.13
N VAL A 172 -8.75 15.05 2.40
CA VAL A 172 -7.94 16.23 2.75
C VAL A 172 -6.52 16.04 2.16
N TYR A 173 -5.89 14.86 2.23
CA TYR A 173 -4.57 14.64 1.59
C TYR A 173 -4.64 14.56 0.06
N ASP A 174 -5.72 14.03 -0.51
CA ASP A 174 -5.87 13.96 -1.97
C ASP A 174 -6.10 15.33 -2.63
N LEU A 175 -6.58 16.31 -1.85
CA LEU A 175 -6.56 17.71 -2.24
C LEU A 175 -5.12 18.20 -2.47
N PHE A 176 -4.22 17.93 -1.54
CA PHE A 176 -2.79 18.26 -1.64
C PHE A 176 -2.19 17.66 -2.91
N VAL A 177 -2.45 16.37 -3.17
CA VAL A 177 -2.02 15.71 -4.42
C VAL A 177 -2.54 16.42 -5.67
N TRP A 178 -3.85 16.63 -5.77
CA TRP A 178 -4.45 17.18 -7.00
C TRP A 178 -3.97 18.60 -7.29
N MET A 179 -3.73 19.40 -6.26
CA MET A 179 -3.15 20.75 -6.40
C MET A 179 -1.77 20.70 -7.09
N HIS A 180 -0.94 19.73 -6.73
CA HIS A 180 0.38 19.52 -7.33
C HIS A 180 0.31 19.05 -8.79
N TYR A 181 -0.53 18.04 -9.07
CA TYR A 181 -0.80 17.59 -10.44
C TYR A 181 -1.32 18.71 -11.33
N TYR A 182 -2.29 19.48 -10.85
CA TYR A 182 -2.98 20.44 -11.70
C TYR A 182 -2.06 21.63 -12.01
N ALA A 183 -1.13 21.99 -11.13
CA ALA A 183 -0.05 22.91 -11.47
C ALA A 183 0.88 22.38 -12.58
N SER A 184 1.17 21.07 -12.61
CA SER A 184 2.23 20.45 -13.43
C SER A 184 1.77 19.61 -14.65
N ARG A 185 0.47 19.49 -14.91
CA ARG A 185 -0.10 18.73 -16.04
C ARG A 185 0.11 19.38 -17.43
N ASP A 186 0.21 18.56 -18.48
CA ASP A 186 0.38 19.00 -19.88
C ASP A 186 -0.86 19.69 -20.48
N ALA A 187 -0.69 20.77 -21.25
CA ALA A 187 -1.79 21.57 -21.80
C ALA A 187 -2.52 20.90 -22.99
N PHE A 188 -3.86 21.00 -23.00
CA PHE A 188 -4.73 20.34 -23.98
C PHE A 188 -5.06 21.27 -25.17
N VAL A 189 -4.15 21.43 -26.12
CA VAL A 189 -4.32 22.36 -27.26
C VAL A 189 -5.23 21.78 -28.36
N GLY A 190 -6.16 22.56 -28.90
CA GLY A 190 -6.96 22.27 -30.10
C GLY A 190 -8.16 21.33 -29.92
N ASN A 191 -9.26 21.58 -30.65
CA ASN A 191 -10.58 20.99 -30.35
C ASN A 191 -10.96 19.69 -31.11
N GLU A 192 -10.07 19.12 -31.93
CA GLU A 192 -10.38 17.94 -32.77
C GLU A 192 -10.00 16.60 -32.09
N PRO A 193 -10.65 15.45 -32.42
CA PRO A 193 -10.39 14.13 -31.81
C PRO A 193 -9.02 13.48 -32.06
N ASN A 194 -8.04 14.21 -32.62
CA ASN A 194 -6.64 13.80 -32.79
C ASN A 194 -5.67 14.97 -32.51
N SER A 195 -6.10 15.96 -31.71
CA SER A 195 -5.33 17.17 -31.40
C SER A 195 -4.14 16.90 -30.47
N THR A 196 -3.07 17.68 -30.63
CA THR A 196 -1.80 17.51 -29.92
C THR A 196 -1.82 18.12 -28.53
N VAL A 197 -1.28 17.38 -27.55
CA VAL A 197 -0.98 17.89 -26.21
C VAL A 197 0.36 18.62 -26.19
N TRP A 198 0.49 19.68 -25.38
CA TRP A 198 1.72 20.43 -25.19
C TRP A 198 2.34 20.17 -23.81
N THR A 199 3.55 19.60 -23.79
CA THR A 199 4.21 19.07 -22.59
C THR A 199 5.34 19.96 -22.04
N ASP A 200 5.57 21.15 -22.60
CA ASP A 200 6.56 22.11 -22.10
C ASP A 200 5.83 23.26 -21.39
N ILE A 201 5.16 22.91 -20.30
CA ILE A 201 4.40 23.80 -19.41
C ILE A 201 4.31 23.19 -18.00
N ASP A 202 4.63 24.00 -16.98
CA ASP A 202 4.44 23.71 -15.55
C ASP A 202 4.19 25.07 -14.86
N PHE A 203 3.55 25.07 -13.70
CA PHE A 203 3.27 26.26 -12.87
C PHE A 203 3.90 26.19 -11.46
N ALA A 204 4.57 25.08 -11.12
CA ALA A 204 5.17 24.78 -9.82
C ALA A 204 6.63 24.30 -9.88
N HIS A 205 7.19 23.99 -11.06
CA HIS A 205 8.57 23.49 -11.24
C HIS A 205 9.32 24.21 -12.38
N ASP A 206 10.55 23.78 -12.64
CA ASP A 206 11.47 24.22 -13.71
C ASP A 206 11.89 25.70 -13.68
N ALA A 207 11.30 26.52 -12.81
CA ALA A 207 11.23 27.97 -12.97
C ALA A 207 11.05 28.71 -11.63
N PRO A 208 11.16 30.05 -11.57
CA PRO A 208 11.32 30.83 -10.32
C PRO A 208 10.32 30.55 -9.20
N GLY A 209 9.07 30.21 -9.54
CA GLY A 209 8.00 29.94 -8.57
C GLY A 209 8.19 28.67 -7.74
N PHE A 210 9.13 27.80 -8.12
CA PHE A 210 9.36 26.50 -7.47
C PHE A 210 9.35 26.57 -5.94
N VAL A 211 10.16 27.43 -5.33
CA VAL A 211 10.29 27.44 -3.87
C VAL A 211 9.14 28.15 -3.14
N PRO A 212 8.68 29.36 -3.53
CA PRO A 212 7.53 29.99 -2.89
C PRO A 212 6.23 29.19 -2.99
N TRP A 213 6.01 28.53 -4.13
CA TRP A 213 4.87 27.64 -4.36
C TRP A 213 4.87 26.50 -3.34
N HIS A 214 5.98 25.77 -3.22
CA HIS A 214 6.11 24.66 -2.27
C HIS A 214 6.10 25.11 -0.79
N ARG A 215 6.64 26.30 -0.47
CA ARG A 215 6.55 26.94 0.85
C ARG A 215 5.10 27.21 1.25
N PHE A 216 4.29 27.81 0.37
CA PHE A 216 2.88 28.04 0.66
C PHE A 216 2.08 26.73 0.73
N PHE A 217 2.32 25.82 -0.21
CA PHE A 217 1.70 24.51 -0.27
C PHE A 217 1.81 23.75 1.06
N LEU A 218 2.99 23.69 1.67
CA LEU A 218 3.20 23.08 2.99
C LEU A 218 2.49 23.83 4.13
N LEU A 219 2.38 25.16 4.08
CA LEU A 219 1.70 25.95 5.12
C LEU A 219 0.18 25.77 5.07
N PHE A 220 -0.40 25.87 3.87
CA PHE A 220 -1.80 25.52 3.62
C PHE A 220 -2.09 24.10 4.10
N TRP A 221 -1.19 23.17 3.79
CA TRP A 221 -1.35 21.76 4.14
C TRP A 221 -1.29 21.47 5.64
N GLU A 222 -0.33 22.07 6.35
CA GLU A 222 -0.21 21.95 7.82
C GLU A 222 -1.50 22.38 8.53
N ARG A 223 -2.17 23.43 8.01
CA ARG A 223 -3.43 23.94 8.55
C ARG A 223 -4.62 23.01 8.33
N GLU A 224 -4.78 22.45 7.14
CA GLU A 224 -5.89 21.53 6.88
C GLU A 224 -5.78 20.26 7.73
N ILE A 225 -4.57 19.83 8.07
CA ILE A 225 -4.32 18.78 9.07
C ILE A 225 -4.66 19.26 10.48
N GLN A 226 -4.24 20.47 10.90
CA GLN A 226 -4.60 21.06 12.21
C GLN A 226 -6.12 21.12 12.42
N LYS A 227 -6.88 21.56 11.40
CA LYS A 227 -8.36 21.54 11.36
C LYS A 227 -8.89 20.12 11.54
N THR A 228 -8.43 19.19 10.71
CA THR A 228 -8.93 17.80 10.63
C THR A 228 -8.67 17.00 11.90
N ALA A 229 -7.50 17.18 12.53
CA ALA A 229 -7.11 16.48 13.74
C ALA A 229 -7.61 17.14 15.04
N GLY A 230 -8.11 18.38 14.97
CA GLY A 230 -8.49 19.17 16.15
C GLY A 230 -7.30 19.61 17.01
N ASP A 231 -6.10 19.68 16.44
CA ASP A 231 -4.86 20.02 17.14
C ASP A 231 -4.14 21.19 16.45
N GLU A 232 -4.44 22.41 16.88
CA GLU A 232 -3.76 23.62 16.40
C GLU A 232 -2.24 23.64 16.67
N ASN A 233 -1.69 22.71 17.45
CA ASN A 233 -0.27 22.65 17.79
C ASN A 233 0.48 21.59 16.97
N PHE A 234 -0.17 20.98 15.98
CA PHE A 234 0.48 20.13 14.98
C PHE A 234 1.44 20.93 14.09
N THR A 235 2.58 20.31 13.73
CA THR A 235 3.59 20.83 12.80
C THR A 235 4.07 19.72 11.87
N ILE A 236 4.35 20.05 10.62
CA ILE A 236 5.11 19.20 9.72
C ILE A 236 6.59 19.14 10.20
N PRO A 237 7.16 17.97 10.49
CA PRO A 237 8.59 17.82 10.71
C PRO A 237 9.34 17.72 9.38
N TYR A 238 10.66 17.66 9.43
CA TYR A 238 11.51 17.55 8.24
C TYR A 238 12.50 16.39 8.37
N TRP A 239 13.05 15.95 7.23
CA TRP A 239 14.13 14.96 7.16
C TRP A 239 15.43 15.61 6.70
N ASP A 240 16.45 15.61 7.55
CA ASP A 240 17.81 15.98 7.14
C ASP A 240 18.46 14.82 6.36
N TRP A 241 18.36 14.85 5.03
CA TRP A 241 18.94 13.80 4.17
C TRP A 241 20.43 14.02 3.86
N ARG A 242 21.10 15.01 4.46
CA ARG A 242 22.51 15.32 4.14
C ARG A 242 23.45 14.18 4.50
N ASP A 243 24.35 13.86 3.58
CA ASP A 243 25.33 12.77 3.69
C ASP A 243 24.70 11.36 3.87
N ALA A 244 23.37 11.24 3.83
CA ALA A 244 22.68 9.96 3.92
C ALA A 244 23.06 9.05 2.74
N GLN A 245 23.31 7.77 3.02
CA GLN A 245 23.70 6.77 2.00
C GLN A 245 22.50 5.92 1.54
N GLN A 246 21.35 6.12 2.18
CA GLN A 246 20.09 5.38 2.04
C GLN A 246 18.94 6.32 2.41
N CYS A 247 17.69 5.87 2.31
CA CYS A 247 16.56 6.66 2.80
C CYS A 247 16.29 6.35 4.28
N ASP A 248 16.87 7.10 5.21
CA ASP A 248 16.76 6.79 6.64
C ASP A 248 15.33 6.92 7.19
N VAL A 249 14.52 7.85 6.65
CA VAL A 249 13.09 7.96 6.99
C VAL A 249 12.21 7.00 6.21
N CYS A 250 12.79 6.26 5.25
CA CYS A 250 12.14 5.07 4.71
C CYS A 250 12.28 3.96 5.74
N THR A 251 11.50 4.11 6.81
CA THR A 251 11.31 3.19 7.92
C THR A 251 9.84 3.18 8.29
N ASP A 252 9.39 2.04 8.81
CA ASP A 252 7.99 1.79 9.11
C ASP A 252 7.41 2.64 10.24
N ASP A 253 8.20 2.99 11.24
CA ASP A 253 7.79 3.94 12.27
C ASP A 253 7.77 5.41 11.78
N LEU A 254 8.06 5.63 10.48
CA LEU A 254 8.15 6.92 9.83
C LEU A 254 7.40 6.97 8.48
N MET A 255 8.10 7.16 7.36
CA MET A 255 7.48 7.45 6.05
C MET A 255 7.23 6.20 5.22
N GLY A 256 7.43 5.05 5.84
CA GLY A 256 7.31 3.74 5.24
C GLY A 256 8.65 3.27 4.72
N GLY A 257 9.01 2.04 5.09
CA GLY A 257 10.27 1.41 4.72
C GLY A 257 10.54 1.38 3.22
N VAL A 258 11.69 0.80 2.88
CA VAL A 258 11.76 0.00 1.66
C VAL A 258 11.05 -1.30 1.95
N HIS A 259 10.01 -1.61 1.18
CA HIS A 259 9.33 -2.90 1.23
C HIS A 259 10.39 -3.94 0.76
N PRO A 260 10.48 -5.15 1.35
CA PRO A 260 11.55 -6.16 1.26
C PRO A 260 11.66 -6.86 -0.11
N THR A 261 11.41 -6.15 -1.22
CA THR A 261 10.79 -6.75 -2.42
C THR A 261 10.99 -5.98 -3.75
N SER A 262 10.05 -5.15 -4.24
CA SER A 262 10.40 -4.01 -5.11
C SER A 262 10.90 -2.96 -4.17
N PRO A 263 12.19 -2.65 -4.17
CA PRO A 263 12.56 -1.48 -3.43
C PRO A 263 11.78 -0.25 -3.95
N ASP A 264 11.26 -0.31 -5.20
CA ASP A 264 10.25 0.54 -5.85
C ASP A 264 8.88 0.82 -5.18
N LEU A 265 8.58 0.43 -3.94
CA LEU A 265 7.27 0.72 -3.31
C LEU A 265 7.47 0.87 -1.78
N LEU A 266 6.55 1.55 -1.10
CA LEU A 266 6.70 1.82 0.34
C LEU A 266 6.53 0.57 1.18
N SER A 267 7.25 0.46 2.29
CA SER A 267 6.94 -0.50 3.36
C SER A 267 6.01 0.15 4.39
N PRO A 268 4.72 -0.18 4.48
CA PRO A 268 3.77 0.57 5.29
C PRO A 268 3.35 0.02 6.67
N ALA A 269 4.28 -0.38 7.55
CA ALA A 269 3.88 -0.42 8.97
C ALA A 269 3.64 1.03 9.43
N SER A 270 4.22 1.95 8.65
CA SER A 270 3.69 3.25 8.29
C SER A 270 2.49 3.11 7.34
N PHE A 271 1.28 3.20 7.87
CA PHE A 271 0.03 3.72 7.30
C PHE A 271 -0.04 4.28 5.85
N PHE A 272 1.04 4.79 5.26
CA PHE A 272 1.10 5.48 4.00
C PHE A 272 0.97 4.66 2.71
N SER A 273 1.30 3.37 2.60
CA SER A 273 1.16 2.75 1.26
C SER A 273 -0.29 2.52 0.84
N SER A 274 -1.29 2.66 1.74
CA SER A 274 -2.74 2.62 1.39
C SER A 274 -3.17 3.76 0.51
N TRP A 275 -2.28 4.71 0.38
CA TRP A 275 -2.54 5.91 -0.35
C TRP A 275 -2.43 5.54 -1.80
N GLN A 276 -3.57 5.11 -2.32
CA GLN A 276 -3.78 5.02 -3.74
C GLN A 276 -3.38 6.37 -4.33
N ILE A 277 -2.37 6.35 -5.20
CA ILE A 277 -1.93 7.55 -5.87
C ILE A 277 -3.03 7.98 -6.80
N MET A 278 -3.09 9.28 -7.03
CA MET A 278 -3.91 9.85 -8.08
C MET A 278 -3.09 10.87 -8.86
N CYS A 279 -3.56 11.11 -10.07
CA CYS A 279 -3.05 12.05 -11.02
C CYS A 279 -1.63 11.73 -11.56
N SER A 280 -1.31 10.45 -11.68
CA SER A 280 -0.04 9.89 -12.19
C SER A 280 -0.10 9.43 -13.64
N GLN A 281 -1.28 9.02 -14.13
CA GLN A 281 -1.49 8.47 -15.47
C GLN A 281 -1.55 9.56 -16.57
N THR A 282 -0.57 10.48 -16.60
CA THR A 282 -0.52 11.65 -17.49
C THR A 282 -0.80 11.30 -18.96
N SER A 283 -0.27 10.18 -19.48
CA SER A 283 -0.53 9.72 -20.85
C SER A 283 -2.01 9.34 -21.11
N GLU A 284 -2.70 8.78 -20.12
CA GLU A 284 -4.14 8.46 -20.23
C GLU A 284 -4.96 9.74 -20.26
N TYR A 285 -4.71 10.65 -19.30
CA TYR A 285 -5.35 11.97 -19.23
C TYR A 285 -5.14 12.80 -20.51
N ASN A 286 -3.93 12.78 -21.06
CA ASN A 286 -3.60 13.39 -22.35
C ASN A 286 -4.40 12.77 -23.50
N SER A 287 -4.41 11.42 -23.62
CA SER A 287 -5.11 10.72 -24.70
C SER A 287 -6.63 10.92 -24.68
N ARG A 288 -7.23 11.08 -23.50
CA ARG A 288 -8.66 11.33 -23.31
C ARG A 288 -9.01 12.81 -23.21
N ARG A 289 -8.02 13.70 -23.19
CA ARG A 289 -8.15 15.15 -22.92
C ARG A 289 -9.00 15.43 -21.67
N ALA A 290 -8.78 14.67 -20.60
CA ALA A 290 -9.56 14.70 -19.36
C ALA A 290 -8.68 15.04 -18.16
N LEU A 291 -9.24 15.67 -17.13
CA LEU A 291 -8.51 15.92 -15.88
C LEU A 291 -8.49 14.67 -14.98
N CYS A 292 -7.49 14.61 -14.10
CA CYS A 292 -7.52 13.72 -12.94
C CYS A 292 -8.82 13.93 -12.15
N ASN A 293 -9.55 12.84 -11.94
CA ASN A 293 -10.86 12.77 -11.31
C ASN A 293 -10.80 12.26 -9.85
N GLY A 294 -9.60 12.09 -9.29
CA GLY A 294 -9.37 11.65 -7.91
C GLY A 294 -9.74 10.20 -7.63
N THR A 295 -9.94 9.37 -8.66
CA THR A 295 -9.94 7.92 -8.47
C THR A 295 -8.52 7.43 -8.27
N GLY A 296 -8.31 6.48 -7.36
CA GLY A 296 -7.03 5.82 -7.16
C GLY A 296 -6.54 5.09 -8.42
N GLU A 297 -5.28 5.29 -8.76
CA GLU A 297 -4.62 4.83 -9.99
C GLU A 297 -3.59 3.71 -9.77
N GLY A 298 -3.21 3.45 -8.52
CA GLY A 298 -2.11 2.57 -8.14
C GLY A 298 -1.56 2.92 -6.75
N PRO A 299 -0.46 2.30 -6.29
CA PRO A 299 0.15 2.58 -4.99
C PRO A 299 1.23 3.67 -5.07
N ILE A 300 1.69 4.20 -3.92
CA ILE A 300 2.90 5.03 -3.90
C ILE A 300 4.13 4.18 -4.23
N ILE A 301 4.71 4.45 -5.39
CA ILE A 301 5.95 3.86 -5.89
C ILE A 301 7.13 4.68 -5.34
N ARG A 302 8.17 4.04 -4.78
CA ARG A 302 9.34 4.74 -4.21
C ARG A 302 10.57 3.82 -4.05
N ASN A 303 11.51 3.81 -5.00
CA ASN A 303 12.76 3.01 -5.00
C ASN A 303 14.03 3.75 -4.51
N PRO A 304 14.22 4.02 -3.20
CA PRO A 304 15.44 4.69 -2.72
C PRO A 304 16.71 3.90 -3.08
N GLY A 305 17.56 4.51 -3.91
CA GLY A 305 18.91 4.01 -4.18
C GLY A 305 19.13 3.17 -5.44
N LYS A 306 18.07 2.82 -6.19
CA LYS A 306 18.16 2.05 -7.47
C LYS A 306 17.85 2.89 -8.72
N HIS A 307 17.75 4.20 -8.56
CA HIS A 307 17.75 5.21 -9.62
C HIS A 307 18.92 5.06 -10.61
N ASP A 308 18.83 5.71 -11.77
CA ASP A 308 19.97 5.83 -12.69
C ASP A 308 21.12 6.62 -12.04
N ARG A 309 22.20 5.91 -11.69
CA ARG A 309 23.39 6.49 -11.05
C ARG A 309 24.25 7.35 -11.97
N ASN A 310 24.01 7.31 -13.28
CA ASN A 310 24.61 8.27 -14.20
C ASN A 310 23.96 9.65 -14.03
N LYS A 311 22.63 9.65 -13.84
CA LYS A 311 21.82 10.85 -13.57
C LYS A 311 22.03 11.38 -12.15
N THR A 312 21.98 10.52 -11.14
CA THR A 312 22.15 10.90 -9.72
C THR A 312 23.15 9.96 -9.05
N PRO A 313 24.43 10.36 -8.86
CA PRO A 313 25.45 9.45 -8.32
C PRO A 313 25.24 9.04 -6.86
N SER A 314 24.66 9.93 -6.04
CA SER A 314 24.36 9.75 -4.62
C SER A 314 23.29 10.76 -4.18
N LEU A 315 22.83 10.66 -2.93
CA LEU A 315 22.20 11.81 -2.25
C LEU A 315 23.23 12.95 -2.03
N PRO A 316 22.79 14.21 -1.85
CA PRO A 316 23.72 15.32 -1.72
C PRO A 316 24.40 15.34 -0.35
N THR A 317 25.68 15.65 -0.38
CA THR A 317 26.52 15.81 0.82
C THR A 317 26.28 17.16 1.51
N SER A 318 26.66 17.28 2.78
CA SER A 318 26.65 18.58 3.48
C SER A 318 27.49 19.63 2.75
N ALA A 319 28.59 19.23 2.09
CA ALA A 319 29.44 20.12 1.31
C ALA A 319 28.74 20.68 0.05
N GLU A 320 27.84 19.91 -0.56
CA GLU A 320 27.06 20.35 -1.71
C GLU A 320 25.90 21.27 -1.31
N VAL A 321 25.27 21.03 -0.15
CA VAL A 321 24.30 21.96 0.42
C VAL A 321 24.95 23.31 0.74
N GLU A 322 26.13 23.32 1.35
CA GLU A 322 26.90 24.55 1.59
C GLU A 322 27.31 25.27 0.31
N ALA A 323 27.74 24.53 -0.73
CA ALA A 323 28.08 25.11 -2.02
C ALA A 323 26.86 25.73 -2.73
N CYS A 324 25.70 25.08 -2.67
CA CYS A 324 24.43 25.64 -3.14
C CYS A 324 24.06 26.91 -2.36
N LEU A 325 24.13 26.87 -1.02
CA LEU A 325 23.87 28.01 -0.14
C LEU A 325 24.82 29.19 -0.36
N ALA A 326 26.02 28.98 -0.91
CA ALA A 326 26.97 30.05 -1.21
C ALA A 326 26.59 30.91 -2.43
N LEU A 327 25.61 30.50 -3.24
CA LEU A 327 25.16 31.26 -4.41
C LEU A 327 24.42 32.55 -4.02
N THR A 328 24.70 33.65 -4.71
CA THR A 328 24.14 34.99 -4.41
C THR A 328 22.90 35.34 -5.23
N ASN A 329 22.72 34.75 -6.40
CA ASN A 329 21.62 35.06 -7.31
C ASN A 329 20.49 34.07 -7.05
N TYR A 330 19.26 34.54 -6.81
CA TYR A 330 18.10 33.64 -6.74
C TYR A 330 17.88 32.92 -8.06
N GLU A 331 17.89 33.70 -9.16
CA GLU A 331 17.67 33.22 -10.51
C GLU A 331 18.65 33.86 -11.51
N THR A 332 18.83 33.23 -12.66
CA THR A 332 19.57 33.75 -13.82
C THR A 332 18.86 33.40 -15.14
N ASP A 333 19.24 34.04 -16.24
CA ASP A 333 18.74 33.69 -17.57
C ASP A 333 19.07 32.23 -17.95
N PRO A 334 18.17 31.52 -18.67
CA PRO A 334 16.89 31.96 -19.23
C PRO A 334 15.67 31.73 -18.31
N MET A 335 15.85 31.83 -16.98
CA MET A 335 14.82 31.66 -15.94
C MET A 335 14.02 30.33 -16.03
N ASN A 336 14.69 29.25 -16.44
CA ASN A 336 14.09 27.92 -16.50
C ASN A 336 15.13 26.82 -16.11
N LYS A 337 14.82 25.55 -16.38
CA LYS A 337 15.70 24.38 -16.12
C LYS A 337 17.12 24.48 -16.71
N PHE A 338 17.37 25.41 -17.65
CA PHE A 338 18.68 25.64 -18.28
C PHE A 338 19.51 26.80 -17.69
N SER A 339 19.08 27.41 -16.58
CA SER A 339 19.76 28.56 -15.94
C SER A 339 21.04 28.18 -15.18
N ASN A 340 22.18 28.84 -15.47
CA ASN A 340 23.47 28.63 -14.79
C ASN A 340 23.73 29.72 -13.74
N PHE A 341 24.37 29.38 -12.62
CA PHE A 341 24.65 30.29 -11.49
C PHE A 341 23.39 30.85 -10.80
N SER A 342 22.28 30.10 -10.90
CA SER A 342 20.98 30.33 -10.25
C SER A 342 20.86 29.47 -8.99
N PHE A 343 20.57 30.07 -7.84
CA PHE A 343 20.29 29.33 -6.60
C PHE A 343 19.07 28.44 -6.76
N ARG A 344 17.96 28.95 -7.32
CA ARG A 344 16.73 28.19 -7.57
C ARG A 344 17.02 26.96 -8.43
N ASN A 345 17.66 27.12 -9.58
CA ASN A 345 17.94 26.01 -10.50
C ASN A 345 18.99 25.01 -9.96
N THR A 346 19.84 25.44 -9.01
CA THR A 346 20.80 24.58 -8.32
C THR A 346 20.13 23.81 -7.17
N LEU A 347 19.33 24.47 -6.33
CA LEU A 347 18.58 23.84 -5.24
C LEU A 347 17.53 22.87 -5.78
N GLU A 348 16.81 23.26 -6.81
CA GLU A 348 15.87 22.39 -7.53
C GLU A 348 16.59 21.21 -8.16
N GLY A 349 17.83 21.39 -8.65
CA GLY A 349 18.76 20.29 -8.89
C GLY A 349 19.26 20.09 -10.33
N TYR A 350 18.91 20.99 -11.25
CA TYR A 350 19.35 20.93 -12.66
C TYR A 350 20.80 21.39 -12.87
N ALA A 351 21.31 22.25 -11.98
CA ALA A 351 22.69 22.70 -11.97
C ALA A 351 23.51 21.99 -10.88
N ASN A 352 24.74 21.59 -11.21
CA ASN A 352 25.63 20.90 -10.27
C ASN A 352 26.05 21.84 -9.11
N PRO A 353 25.88 21.47 -7.83
CA PRO A 353 26.04 22.39 -6.70
C PRO A 353 27.46 22.94 -6.50
N LEU A 354 28.50 22.23 -6.97
CA LEU A 354 29.90 22.66 -6.81
C LEU A 354 30.37 23.63 -7.92
N THR A 355 29.61 23.75 -9.02
CA THR A 355 29.96 24.59 -10.18
C THR A 355 28.86 25.57 -10.58
N ALA A 356 27.62 25.32 -10.13
CA ALA A 356 26.36 25.93 -10.55
C ALA A 356 26.11 25.93 -12.08
N ILE A 357 26.69 24.96 -12.80
CA ILE A 357 26.48 24.76 -14.24
C ILE A 357 25.48 23.62 -14.47
N VAL A 358 24.53 23.83 -15.37
CA VAL A 358 23.50 22.85 -15.76
C VAL A 358 24.11 21.64 -16.46
N ASN A 359 23.85 20.46 -15.91
CA ASN A 359 24.17 19.19 -16.56
C ASN A 359 22.88 18.46 -16.92
N ARG A 360 22.47 18.53 -18.19
CA ARG A 360 21.24 17.89 -18.69
C ARG A 360 21.21 16.37 -18.56
N SER A 361 22.37 15.74 -18.34
CA SER A 361 22.48 14.31 -18.08
C SER A 361 22.40 13.96 -16.59
N GLN A 362 22.24 14.93 -15.69
CA GLN A 362 22.27 14.72 -14.24
C GLN A 362 21.16 15.43 -13.46
N SER A 363 21.00 15.05 -12.19
CA SER A 363 20.08 15.63 -11.24
C SER A 363 20.69 15.56 -9.83
N THR A 364 20.72 16.70 -9.16
CA THR A 364 21.37 16.97 -7.87
C THR A 364 20.35 17.55 -6.87
N MET A 365 20.71 17.85 -5.63
CA MET A 365 19.86 18.57 -4.65
C MET A 365 18.40 18.02 -4.58
N HIS A 366 17.35 18.85 -4.71
CA HIS A 366 15.94 18.40 -4.67
C HIS A 366 15.65 17.31 -5.71
N ASN A 367 15.96 17.55 -6.99
CA ASN A 367 15.74 16.59 -8.07
C ASN A 367 16.52 15.31 -7.84
N SER A 368 17.66 15.33 -7.12
CA SER A 368 18.33 14.10 -6.74
C SER A 368 17.58 13.30 -5.70
N LEU A 369 16.83 13.88 -4.74
CA LEU A 369 15.98 13.05 -3.88
C LEU A 369 14.77 12.52 -4.67
N HIS A 370 14.08 13.38 -5.41
CA HIS A 370 12.94 12.97 -6.25
C HIS A 370 13.33 11.85 -7.25
N VAL A 371 14.52 11.92 -7.86
CA VAL A 371 15.08 10.84 -8.69
C VAL A 371 15.59 9.68 -7.85
N PHE A 372 16.27 9.91 -6.72
CA PHE A 372 16.84 8.86 -5.88
C PHE A 372 15.78 7.90 -5.35
N LEU A 373 14.61 8.43 -5.02
CA LEU A 373 13.40 7.74 -4.60
C LEU A 373 12.67 7.05 -5.78
N ASN A 374 13.17 7.11 -7.01
CA ASN A 374 12.81 6.32 -8.20
C ASN A 374 11.41 5.65 -8.14
N GLY A 375 10.36 6.45 -8.39
CA GLY A 375 8.97 6.02 -8.25
C GLY A 375 7.96 7.15 -8.51
N SER A 376 6.86 7.18 -7.77
CA SER A 376 5.87 8.27 -7.75
C SER A 376 6.54 9.61 -7.44
N MET A 377 7.47 9.67 -6.46
CA MET A 377 8.31 10.86 -6.23
C MET A 377 9.08 11.33 -7.47
N SER A 378 9.40 10.44 -8.41
CA SER A 378 10.12 10.78 -9.65
C SER A 378 9.20 11.20 -10.80
N GLN A 379 7.88 11.06 -10.64
CA GLN A 379 6.89 11.57 -11.58
C GLN A 379 6.44 12.93 -11.09
N VAL A 380 6.77 14.01 -11.80
CA VAL A 380 6.50 15.39 -11.35
C VAL A 380 5.05 15.55 -10.88
N GLN A 381 4.10 15.25 -11.76
CA GLN A 381 2.66 15.39 -11.49
C GLN A 381 2.12 14.48 -10.38
N GLY A 382 2.76 13.33 -10.14
CA GLY A 382 2.34 12.34 -9.16
C GLY A 382 3.11 12.40 -7.83
N SER A 383 4.10 13.29 -7.69
CA SER A 383 5.09 13.21 -6.61
C SER A 383 4.52 13.51 -5.22
N ALA A 384 3.61 14.48 -5.09
CA ALA A 384 2.96 14.84 -3.82
C ALA A 384 2.12 13.71 -3.18
N ASN A 385 1.81 12.63 -3.92
CA ASN A 385 1.20 11.43 -3.34
C ASN A 385 2.06 10.78 -2.26
N ASP A 386 3.38 10.87 -2.36
CA ASP A 386 4.31 10.27 -1.44
C ASP A 386 4.52 11.17 -0.21
N PRO A 387 4.29 10.73 1.04
CA PRO A 387 4.48 11.58 2.22
C PRO A 387 5.94 11.93 2.54
N ILE A 388 6.95 11.30 1.92
CA ILE A 388 8.32 11.84 1.94
C ILE A 388 8.36 13.20 1.24
N PHE A 389 7.50 13.50 0.27
CA PHE A 389 7.35 14.84 -0.29
C PHE A 389 7.21 15.88 0.82
N VAL A 390 6.38 15.62 1.83
CA VAL A 390 6.10 16.53 2.95
C VAL A 390 7.37 16.78 3.78
N LEU A 391 8.15 15.74 4.11
CA LEU A 391 9.42 15.90 4.84
C LEU A 391 10.54 16.51 4.00
N HIS A 392 10.59 16.14 2.72
CA HIS A 392 11.60 16.57 1.77
C HIS A 392 11.46 18.06 1.48
N HIS A 393 10.24 18.48 1.11
CA HIS A 393 9.96 19.89 0.84
C HIS A 393 10.07 20.72 2.11
N ALA A 394 9.77 20.19 3.31
CA ALA A 394 10.08 20.89 4.56
C ALA A 394 11.60 21.07 4.76
N PHE A 395 12.45 20.13 4.35
CA PHE A 395 13.90 20.33 4.44
C PHE A 395 14.46 21.24 3.33
N VAL A 396 13.97 21.14 2.09
CA VAL A 396 14.28 22.06 0.98
C VAL A 396 13.86 23.48 1.34
N ASP A 397 12.69 23.64 1.96
CA ASP A 397 12.21 24.89 2.54
C ASP A 397 13.12 25.40 3.67
N SER A 398 13.71 24.52 4.48
CA SER A 398 14.71 24.92 5.49
C SER A 398 16.05 25.36 4.88
N ILE A 399 16.45 24.81 3.72
CA ILE A 399 17.63 25.27 2.96
C ILE A 399 17.33 26.64 2.32
N PHE A 400 16.13 26.82 1.75
CA PHE A 400 15.68 28.14 1.31
C PHE A 400 15.59 29.13 2.46
N GLU A 401 15.16 28.71 3.65
CA GLU A 401 15.10 29.58 4.83
C GLU A 401 16.50 30.09 5.23
N GLN A 402 17.50 29.22 5.20
CA GLN A 402 18.90 29.61 5.40
C GLN A 402 19.41 30.58 4.31
N TRP A 403 18.86 30.52 3.10
CA TRP A 403 19.19 31.44 2.01
C TRP A 403 18.43 32.78 2.10
N VAL A 404 17.13 32.77 2.38
CA VAL A 404 16.26 33.96 2.44
C VAL A 404 16.53 34.82 3.69
N ARG A 405 17.17 34.24 4.72
CA ARG A 405 17.73 35.00 5.86
C ARG A 405 18.99 35.79 5.52
N LYS A 406 19.59 35.64 4.33
CA LYS A 406 20.84 36.34 3.94
C LYS A 406 20.53 37.75 3.41
N PRO A 407 21.39 38.76 3.64
CA PRO A 407 21.08 40.16 3.31
C PRO A 407 20.77 40.45 1.84
N GLN A 408 21.24 39.62 0.90
CA GLN A 408 20.97 39.76 -0.53
C GLN A 408 19.59 39.25 -0.99
N ALA A 409 18.84 38.54 -0.13
CA ALA A 409 17.60 37.86 -0.50
C ALA A 409 16.35 38.75 -0.43
N SER A 410 16.44 40.00 -0.91
CA SER A 410 15.29 40.90 -0.99
C SER A 410 14.34 40.54 -2.13
N LEU A 411 13.03 40.76 -1.96
CA LEU A 411 11.97 40.48 -2.96
C LEU A 411 12.28 40.96 -4.40
N THR A 412 13.12 41.98 -4.55
CA THR A 412 13.63 42.51 -5.83
C THR A 412 14.51 41.55 -6.62
N VAL A 413 15.03 40.47 -6.04
CA VAL A 413 15.80 39.43 -6.77
C VAL A 413 14.91 38.38 -7.41
N TYR A 414 13.61 38.39 -7.11
CA TYR A 414 12.62 37.51 -7.73
C TYR A 414 12.09 38.18 -9.03
N PRO A 415 12.05 37.47 -10.17
CA PRO A 415 11.72 38.07 -11.47
C PRO A 415 10.25 38.52 -11.62
N GLU A 416 10.06 39.73 -12.14
CA GLU A 416 8.74 40.35 -12.33
C GLU A 416 8.07 39.96 -13.66
N SER A 417 8.85 39.54 -14.66
CA SER A 417 8.41 39.23 -16.02
C SER A 417 9.41 38.32 -16.75
N ASN A 418 8.97 37.73 -17.86
CA ASN A 418 9.72 36.84 -18.77
C ASN A 418 10.11 35.46 -18.20
N ALA A 419 9.71 35.14 -16.97
CA ALA A 419 9.73 33.76 -16.49
C ALA A 419 8.69 32.91 -17.26
N PRO A 420 8.80 31.57 -17.24
CA PRO A 420 7.72 30.66 -17.65
C PRO A 420 6.37 31.03 -17.02
N ILE A 421 5.28 30.72 -17.73
CA ILE A 421 3.91 31.07 -17.32
C ILE A 421 3.62 30.51 -15.92
N GLY A 422 3.05 31.34 -15.03
CA GLY A 422 2.84 31.00 -13.61
C GLY A 422 3.93 31.51 -12.67
N HIS A 423 5.18 31.68 -13.13
CA HIS A 423 6.34 31.88 -12.23
C HIS A 423 6.77 33.34 -12.03
N ASN A 424 6.16 34.31 -12.71
CA ASN A 424 6.39 35.75 -12.45
C ASN A 424 5.95 36.11 -11.01
N ARG A 425 6.63 37.08 -10.37
CA ARG A 425 6.42 37.43 -8.94
C ARG A 425 4.96 37.65 -8.57
N ASP A 426 4.29 38.44 -9.40
CA ASP A 426 2.95 38.98 -9.14
C ASP A 426 1.86 38.14 -9.83
N PHE A 427 2.16 36.89 -10.19
CA PHE A 427 1.18 35.90 -10.65
C PHE A 427 0.66 35.10 -9.45
N TYR A 428 -0.64 34.78 -9.47
CA TYR A 428 -1.24 33.90 -8.46
C TYR A 428 -0.79 32.46 -8.67
N MET A 429 -0.47 31.79 -7.56
CA MET A 429 -0.03 30.40 -7.56
C MET A 429 -1.22 29.48 -7.91
N VAL A 430 -1.06 28.70 -8.98
CA VAL A 430 -2.08 27.74 -9.43
C VAL A 430 -2.00 26.47 -8.58
N PRO A 431 -3.10 25.86 -8.11
CA PRO A 431 -4.50 26.26 -8.20
C PRO A 431 -5.09 26.69 -6.83
N PHE A 432 -4.44 27.61 -6.12
CA PHE A 432 -4.89 28.00 -4.78
C PHE A 432 -6.08 28.97 -4.82
N ILE A 433 -7.07 28.75 -3.95
CA ILE A 433 -8.17 29.68 -3.64
C ILE A 433 -8.42 29.66 -2.12
N PRO A 434 -8.37 30.82 -1.41
CA PRO A 434 -8.21 32.18 -1.93
C PRO A 434 -6.82 32.42 -2.56
N LEU A 435 -6.69 33.54 -3.25
CA LEU A 435 -5.57 33.82 -4.14
C LEU A 435 -4.35 34.36 -3.38
N TYR A 436 -3.17 33.88 -3.76
CA TYR A 436 -1.86 34.30 -3.23
C TYR A 436 -0.82 34.26 -4.35
N THR A 437 0.13 35.18 -4.32
CA THR A 437 1.18 35.38 -5.32
C THR A 437 2.51 34.73 -4.92
N ASN A 438 3.37 34.43 -5.91
CA ASN A 438 4.73 33.94 -5.64
C ASN A 438 5.52 34.89 -4.72
N GLY A 439 5.33 36.21 -4.86
CA GLY A 439 6.03 37.21 -4.08
C GLY A 439 5.71 37.23 -2.59
N GLU A 440 4.47 36.93 -2.19
CA GLU A 440 4.05 36.91 -0.77
C GLU A 440 4.78 35.86 0.05
N PHE A 441 5.14 34.73 -0.57
CA PHE A 441 5.82 33.61 0.07
C PHE A 441 7.33 33.59 -0.16
N PHE A 442 7.87 34.58 -0.88
CA PHE A 442 9.30 34.89 -0.91
C PHE A 442 9.71 35.71 0.35
N ALA A 443 9.37 35.20 1.53
CA ALA A 443 9.55 35.86 2.82
C ALA A 443 10.01 34.85 3.91
N PRO A 444 10.81 35.26 4.91
CA PRO A 444 11.30 34.36 5.97
C PRO A 444 10.19 33.68 6.79
N SER A 445 10.40 32.40 7.13
CA SER A 445 9.46 31.55 7.89
C SER A 445 8.93 32.19 9.18
N ARG A 446 9.77 32.90 9.94
CA ARG A 446 9.40 33.60 11.18
C ARG A 446 8.32 34.67 10.97
N ASP A 447 8.28 35.27 9.80
CA ASP A 447 7.32 36.30 9.40
C ASP A 447 6.02 35.67 8.88
N LEU A 448 6.10 34.39 8.47
CA LEU A 448 4.99 33.48 8.19
C LEU A 448 4.58 32.62 9.42
N GLY A 449 5.18 32.81 10.60
CA GLY A 449 4.76 32.18 11.85
C GLY A 449 5.34 30.79 12.17
N TYR A 450 6.41 30.35 11.53
CA TYR A 450 7.09 29.09 11.88
C TYR A 450 8.61 29.23 11.86
N ASP A 451 9.32 28.26 12.42
CA ASP A 451 10.78 28.11 12.27
C ASP A 451 11.18 26.62 12.38
N TYR A 452 12.44 26.31 12.10
CA TYR A 452 13.01 24.97 12.24
C TYR A 452 13.80 24.86 13.55
N ASP A 453 13.76 23.71 14.23
CA ASP A 453 14.34 23.53 15.58
C ASP A 453 15.81 23.97 15.68
N TYR A 454 16.66 23.51 14.74
CA TYR A 454 18.07 23.86 14.65
C TYR A 454 18.36 25.35 14.33
N LEU A 455 17.38 26.07 13.79
CA LEU A 455 17.47 27.51 13.54
C LEU A 455 16.91 28.31 14.73
N ALA A 456 15.82 27.84 15.35
CA ALA A 456 15.19 28.45 16.51
C ALA A 456 16.12 28.46 17.75
N GLU A 457 16.93 27.43 17.94
CA GLU A 457 17.95 27.39 18.99
C GLU A 457 19.03 28.49 18.84
N THR A 458 19.23 29.04 17.64
CA THR A 458 20.14 30.19 17.40
C THR A 458 19.51 31.56 17.73
N GLY A 459 18.26 31.59 18.21
CA GLY A 459 17.52 32.81 18.55
C GLY A 459 18.05 33.62 19.75
N SER A 460 19.15 33.19 20.37
CA SER A 460 19.78 33.86 21.51
C SER A 460 21.31 33.86 21.37
N LEU A 461 21.83 34.93 20.75
CA LEU A 461 23.22 35.11 20.30
C LEU A 461 23.52 34.22 19.06
N GLY A 462 24.04 34.73 17.94
CA GLY A 462 24.68 36.04 17.74
C GLY A 462 26.20 35.96 17.58
N ASP A 463 26.75 34.78 17.28
CA ASP A 463 28.09 34.64 16.71
C ASP A 463 28.23 33.35 15.86
N LEU A 464 29.28 33.26 15.05
CA LEU A 464 29.50 32.19 14.06
C LEU A 464 30.27 30.99 14.64
N SER A 465 29.69 29.76 14.64
CA SER A 465 30.45 28.50 14.52
C SER A 465 29.59 27.24 14.36
N TRP A 466 30.16 26.21 13.73
CA TRP A 466 29.58 24.88 13.51
C TRP A 466 29.85 23.91 14.68
N PRO A 467 28.88 23.05 15.07
CA PRO A 467 29.14 21.86 15.87
C PRO A 467 29.73 20.73 15.01
N HIS A 468 30.97 20.31 15.27
CA HIS A 468 31.60 19.19 14.55
C HIS A 468 31.32 17.81 15.18
N VAL A 469 30.92 16.86 14.33
CA VAL A 469 31.35 15.45 14.25
C VAL A 469 31.92 14.81 15.53
N HIS A 470 31.14 13.89 16.14
CA HIS A 470 31.70 12.89 17.05
C HIS A 470 32.33 11.72 16.29
N SER A 471 33.63 11.81 16.01
CA SER A 471 34.40 10.68 15.45
C SER A 471 34.93 9.74 16.54
N ARG A 472 34.97 8.43 16.25
CA ARG A 472 35.70 7.44 17.06
C ARG A 472 36.92 6.92 16.29
N SER A 473 38.07 7.56 16.44
CA SER A 473 39.36 6.88 16.22
C SER A 473 40.51 7.53 16.99
N SER A 474 41.32 6.71 17.66
CA SER A 474 42.78 6.64 17.48
C SER A 474 43.49 5.96 18.67
N PHE A 475 44.32 4.97 18.35
CA PHE A 475 45.64 4.64 18.91
C PHE A 475 46.04 3.27 18.31
N LEU A 476 47.22 3.04 17.72
CA LEU A 476 48.43 3.87 17.56
C LEU A 476 48.87 3.97 16.10
N SER A 477 49.70 4.96 15.79
CA SER A 477 50.17 5.28 14.44
C SER A 477 51.61 4.84 14.17
N LYS A 478 51.98 4.75 12.87
CA LYS A 478 53.22 5.32 12.32
C LYS A 478 53.11 5.48 10.79
N SER A 479 53.89 6.40 10.23
CA SER A 479 53.68 6.95 8.88
C SER A 479 54.98 7.29 8.15
N ARG A 480 54.87 7.55 6.82
CA ARG A 480 55.93 7.88 5.84
C ARG A 480 56.77 6.65 5.41
N GLN A 481 57.36 6.58 4.22
CA GLN A 481 57.60 7.59 3.16
C GLN A 481 57.67 6.90 1.76
N PRO A 482 57.46 7.59 0.60
CA PRO A 482 57.47 6.94 -0.72
C PRO A 482 58.71 7.25 -1.59
N THR A 483 59.29 6.25 -2.27
CA THR A 483 60.29 6.43 -3.36
C THR A 483 60.43 5.23 -4.33
N ALA A 484 60.60 5.56 -5.62
CA ALA A 484 61.47 4.91 -6.63
C ALA A 484 61.25 3.44 -7.10
N ALA A 485 60.73 3.34 -8.33
CA ALA A 485 61.25 2.61 -9.51
C ALA A 485 62.10 1.31 -9.40
N GLY A 486 61.72 0.31 -10.19
CA GLY A 486 62.56 -0.84 -10.59
C GLY A 486 61.96 -1.55 -11.82
N THR A 487 62.75 -1.68 -12.90
CA THR A 487 62.32 -2.23 -14.22
C THR A 487 62.98 -3.59 -14.49
N LEU A 488 62.61 -4.26 -15.61
CA LEU A 488 63.12 -5.54 -16.18
C LEU A 488 62.39 -6.81 -15.68
N GLU A 489 62.32 -7.90 -16.45
CA GLU A 489 61.99 -8.06 -17.88
C GLU A 489 61.58 -9.53 -18.15
N ARG A 490 60.99 -9.79 -19.33
CA ARG A 490 60.81 -11.08 -20.06
C ARG A 490 61.22 -12.41 -19.38
N GLN A 491 60.38 -13.43 -19.55
CA GLN A 491 60.55 -14.38 -20.68
C GLN A 491 59.32 -15.23 -20.98
N LEU A 492 59.26 -15.76 -22.21
CA LEU A 492 58.29 -16.72 -22.72
C LEU A 492 58.90 -18.12 -22.67
N ASN A 493 58.09 -19.17 -22.46
CA ASN A 493 57.95 -20.15 -23.55
C ASN A 493 56.74 -21.08 -23.42
N VAL A 494 56.43 -21.75 -24.54
CA VAL A 494 55.35 -22.73 -24.74
C VAL A 494 55.98 -24.07 -25.14
N GLN A 495 55.46 -25.20 -24.63
CA GLN A 495 55.25 -26.39 -25.47
C GLN A 495 54.27 -27.42 -24.87
N ARG A 496 53.78 -28.32 -25.73
CA ARG A 496 52.78 -29.35 -25.46
C ARG A 496 53.42 -30.73 -25.23
N GLY A 497 52.64 -31.65 -24.69
CA GLY A 497 52.88 -33.10 -24.80
C GLY A 497 51.57 -33.88 -24.66
N ASP A 498 51.02 -34.34 -25.79
CA ASP A 498 49.93 -35.32 -25.84
C ASP A 498 50.46 -36.74 -25.44
N THR A 499 49.71 -37.83 -25.24
CA THR A 499 48.50 -38.30 -25.97
C THR A 499 47.83 -39.48 -25.24
N GLN A 500 46.55 -39.76 -25.57
CA GLN A 500 45.80 -41.03 -25.41
C GLN A 500 45.46 -41.52 -23.98
N GLY A 501 44.26 -42.11 -23.73
CA GLY A 501 43.08 -42.19 -24.61
C GLY A 501 41.93 -43.07 -24.08
N GLN A 502 40.69 -42.76 -24.50
CA GLN A 502 39.45 -43.55 -24.46
C GLN A 502 39.02 -44.26 -23.14
N GLN A 503 37.87 -43.85 -22.58
CA GLN A 503 36.60 -44.60 -22.73
C GLN A 503 35.37 -43.77 -22.28
N ARG A 504 34.18 -44.37 -22.27
CA ARG A 504 32.85 -43.72 -22.39
C ARG A 504 31.87 -44.23 -21.32
N TRP A 505 31.42 -43.34 -20.43
CA TRP A 505 30.22 -43.45 -19.57
C TRP A 505 29.67 -42.02 -19.41
N GLU A 506 28.46 -41.69 -19.85
CA GLU A 506 27.14 -41.99 -19.27
C GLU A 506 26.77 -41.11 -18.05
N VAL A 507 25.50 -40.68 -18.01
CA VAL A 507 24.96 -39.69 -17.08
C VAL A 507 24.27 -40.39 -15.92
N GLN A 508 24.61 -40.03 -14.69
CA GLN A 508 23.78 -40.34 -13.51
C GLN A 508 23.67 -39.14 -12.57
N LEU A 509 22.42 -38.71 -12.35
CA LEU A 509 21.97 -37.93 -11.19
C LEU A 509 21.78 -38.89 -10.02
N PHE A 510 22.00 -38.46 -8.77
CA PHE A 510 21.58 -39.22 -7.59
C PHE A 510 21.15 -38.34 -6.40
N HIS A 511 20.28 -38.91 -5.56
CA HIS A 511 19.55 -38.24 -4.49
C HIS A 511 20.32 -38.09 -3.17
N TRP A 512 19.73 -37.32 -2.26
CA TRP A 512 20.05 -37.31 -0.82
C TRP A 512 19.46 -38.53 -0.09
N GLY A 513 19.97 -38.86 1.10
CA GLY A 513 19.45 -39.96 1.93
C GLY A 513 19.75 -39.82 3.42
N ASN A 514 18.82 -40.29 4.26
CA ASN A 514 18.90 -40.25 5.73
C ASN A 514 19.74 -41.41 6.32
N PRO A 515 20.34 -41.22 7.52
CA PRO A 515 21.00 -42.30 8.25
C PRO A 515 20.07 -43.00 9.27
N TRP A 516 19.78 -44.29 9.00
CA TRP A 516 19.70 -45.45 9.93
C TRP A 516 19.18 -45.28 11.40
N THR A 517 18.37 -46.18 11.98
CA THR A 517 18.52 -47.65 11.92
C THR A 517 17.29 -48.47 12.40
N ARG A 518 17.05 -49.62 11.73
CA ARG A 518 16.57 -50.94 12.23
C ARG A 518 15.15 -51.19 12.80
N THR A 519 14.29 -51.68 11.91
CA THR A 519 13.86 -53.11 11.83
C THR A 519 13.22 -53.81 13.04
N LEU A 520 11.95 -54.24 12.86
CA LEU A 520 11.56 -55.66 12.96
C LEU A 520 10.30 -55.95 12.10
N VAL A 521 10.13 -57.21 11.66
CA VAL A 521 9.11 -57.65 10.70
C VAL A 521 8.27 -58.78 11.29
N ALA A 522 6.96 -58.72 11.11
CA ALA A 522 6.07 -59.88 11.18
C ALA A 522 4.86 -59.67 10.24
N ASP A 523 4.60 -60.66 9.38
CA ASP A 523 3.52 -60.68 8.38
C ASP A 523 2.39 -61.61 8.84
N THR A 524 1.13 -61.31 8.52
CA THR A 524 0.10 -62.28 8.05
C THR A 524 -1.25 -61.60 7.76
N SER A 525 -2.10 -62.28 6.97
CA SER A 525 -3.40 -61.78 6.48
C SER A 525 -4.59 -62.60 6.97
N MET A 526 -5.80 -62.00 7.03
CA MET A 526 -7.03 -62.52 6.36
C MET A 526 -8.36 -61.83 6.77
N ARG A 527 -9.11 -61.41 5.73
CA ARG A 527 -10.57 -61.51 5.50
C ARG A 527 -11.61 -61.66 6.66
N SER A 528 -12.59 -60.76 6.63
CA SER A 528 -14.06 -60.99 6.47
C SER A 528 -15.09 -60.90 7.63
N THR A 529 -16.05 -59.98 7.42
CA THR A 529 -17.53 -60.12 7.53
C THR A 529 -18.34 -60.09 8.86
N THR A 530 -19.49 -59.40 8.74
CA THR A 530 -20.84 -59.66 9.33
C THR A 530 -21.26 -59.26 10.75
N SER A 531 -22.09 -58.19 10.80
CA SER A 531 -23.45 -58.08 11.40
C SER A 531 -23.71 -58.09 12.92
N GLY A 532 -24.65 -57.23 13.35
CA GLY A 532 -25.25 -57.13 14.69
C GLY A 532 -26.28 -55.97 14.72
N ARG A 533 -27.38 -56.04 15.50
CA ARG A 533 -28.51 -55.08 15.39
C ARG A 533 -29.45 -55.08 16.63
N TRP A 534 -30.13 -53.94 16.89
CA TRP A 534 -31.30 -53.73 17.79
C TRP A 534 -31.04 -53.81 19.32
N LEU A 535 -31.60 -53.01 20.25
CA LEU A 535 -33.00 -52.55 20.47
C LEU A 535 -33.10 -51.34 21.47
N LEU A 536 -34.30 -51.03 22.00
CA LEU A 536 -34.75 -49.75 22.65
C LEU A 536 -35.76 -50.00 23.82
N PRO A 537 -36.58 -49.01 24.32
CA PRO A 537 -36.24 -47.60 24.64
C PRO A 537 -36.37 -46.97 26.09
N PRO A 538 -37.43 -47.11 26.93
CA PRO A 538 -38.22 -45.90 27.31
C PRO A 538 -38.60 -45.67 28.81
N THR A 539 -38.85 -44.40 29.21
CA THR A 539 -40.15 -43.82 29.71
C THR A 539 -40.04 -42.58 30.63
N SER A 540 -41.11 -41.75 30.59
CA SER A 540 -41.59 -40.80 31.64
C SER A 540 -40.96 -39.39 31.79
N SER A 541 -41.76 -38.38 32.18
CA SER A 541 -42.50 -37.49 31.25
C SER A 541 -43.25 -36.32 31.95
N CYS A 542 -43.73 -35.33 31.17
CA CYS A 542 -44.73 -34.28 31.53
C CYS A 542 -44.23 -33.12 32.45
N ILE A 543 -44.76 -31.88 32.48
CA ILE A 543 -45.75 -31.05 31.71
C ILE A 543 -45.53 -29.60 32.23
N TRP A 544 -45.71 -28.43 31.58
CA TRP A 544 -46.16 -27.83 30.29
C TRP A 544 -45.46 -26.43 30.22
N LYS A 545 -45.57 -25.46 29.28
CA LYS A 545 -46.21 -25.18 27.96
C LYS A 545 -45.46 -23.95 27.36
N GLY A 546 -45.58 -23.57 26.08
CA GLY A 546 -46.18 -24.24 24.93
C GLY A 546 -46.39 -23.28 23.73
N SER A 547 -46.35 -23.85 22.51
CA SER A 547 -46.62 -23.21 21.20
C SER A 547 -45.57 -22.18 20.71
N LEU A 548 -45.22 -22.10 19.41
CA LEU A 548 -45.90 -22.62 18.22
C LEU A 548 -44.90 -23.06 17.10
N LEU A 549 -45.10 -24.29 16.57
CA LEU A 549 -44.84 -24.79 15.19
C LEU A 549 -43.57 -24.34 14.42
N LEU A 550 -42.58 -25.23 14.18
CA LEU A 550 -42.39 -26.13 12.99
C LEU A 550 -41.57 -25.46 11.85
N ALA A 551 -40.64 -26.10 11.12
CA ALA A 551 -40.21 -27.50 11.05
C ALA A 551 -38.77 -27.67 10.49
N ILE A 552 -38.09 -28.79 10.82
CA ILE A 552 -37.25 -29.66 9.94
C ILE A 552 -36.25 -28.94 8.97
N LYS A 553 -34.92 -29.09 9.06
CA LYS A 553 -34.14 -30.35 9.19
C LYS A 553 -32.93 -30.22 10.12
N LEU A 554 -32.56 -31.34 10.76
CA LEU A 554 -31.17 -31.63 11.13
C LEU A 554 -30.46 -32.26 9.91
N ILE A 555 -29.28 -31.76 9.55
CA ILE A 555 -28.31 -32.47 8.70
C ILE A 555 -26.96 -32.39 9.41
N SER A 556 -26.41 -33.53 9.85
CA SER A 556 -25.02 -33.60 10.31
C SER A 556 -24.10 -33.82 9.12
N CYS A 557 -22.98 -33.10 9.04
CA CYS A 557 -21.97 -33.32 8.00
C CYS A 557 -20.54 -33.41 8.57
N ARG A 558 -19.97 -34.61 8.46
CA ARG A 558 -18.54 -34.85 8.19
C ARG A 558 -18.34 -34.78 6.64
N PRO A 559 -17.14 -34.75 6.03
CA PRO A 559 -16.06 -33.81 6.30
C PRO A 559 -15.28 -33.18 5.07
N GLN A 560 -15.75 -32.96 3.80
CA GLN A 560 -14.90 -33.00 2.55
C GLN A 560 -14.34 -31.76 1.76
N LYS A 561 -13.07 -31.82 1.24
CA LYS A 561 -12.36 -30.90 0.29
C LYS A 561 -11.53 -31.63 -0.77
N PHE A 562 -11.65 -31.33 -2.05
CA PHE A 562 -12.88 -31.50 -2.84
C PHE A 562 -14.16 -31.06 -2.14
N PRO A 563 -14.56 -29.78 -2.26
CA PRO A 563 -15.51 -29.10 -1.38
C PRO A 563 -16.73 -29.95 -1.02
N ARG A 564 -17.24 -29.85 0.21
CA ARG A 564 -18.12 -30.86 0.84
C ARG A 564 -19.11 -31.52 -0.11
N ALA A 565 -19.91 -30.69 -0.78
CA ALA A 565 -20.98 -31.09 -1.69
C ALA A 565 -20.49 -31.72 -3.03
N CYS A 566 -19.22 -31.56 -3.41
CA CYS A 566 -18.60 -32.10 -4.62
C CYS A 566 -17.86 -33.44 -4.43
N SER A 567 -17.70 -33.90 -3.19
CA SER A 567 -16.93 -35.12 -2.86
C SER A 567 -17.68 -36.45 -3.03
N SER A 568 -18.91 -36.41 -3.54
CA SER A 568 -19.75 -37.60 -3.71
C SER A 568 -19.54 -38.27 -5.06
N ALA A 569 -19.85 -39.57 -5.13
CA ALA A 569 -19.74 -40.35 -6.37
C ALA A 569 -20.58 -39.75 -7.50
N ASP A 570 -21.81 -39.32 -7.19
CA ASP A 570 -22.72 -38.70 -8.16
C ASP A 570 -22.20 -37.38 -8.75
N VAL A 571 -21.28 -36.69 -8.06
CA VAL A 571 -20.68 -35.43 -8.53
C VAL A 571 -19.38 -35.69 -9.28
N LEU A 572 -18.52 -36.59 -8.79
CA LEU A 572 -17.31 -37.01 -9.51
C LEU A 572 -17.66 -37.69 -10.84
N LEU A 573 -18.66 -38.56 -10.88
CA LEU A 573 -19.11 -39.23 -12.11
C LEU A 573 -19.75 -38.28 -13.14
N ARG A 574 -20.41 -37.21 -12.68
CA ARG A 574 -20.88 -36.11 -13.56
C ARG A 574 -19.79 -35.11 -13.90
N LYS A 575 -18.64 -35.16 -13.22
CA LYS A 575 -17.55 -34.19 -13.31
C LYS A 575 -18.01 -32.73 -13.12
N GLU A 576 -18.94 -32.49 -12.20
CA GLU A 576 -19.61 -31.19 -12.03
C GLU A 576 -19.61 -30.71 -10.56
N CYS A 577 -18.55 -30.00 -10.16
CA CYS A 577 -18.48 -29.35 -8.84
C CYS A 577 -19.22 -28.00 -8.85
N CYS A 578 -20.55 -28.07 -8.98
CA CYS A 578 -21.44 -26.91 -8.96
C CYS A 578 -22.47 -27.02 -7.82
N PRO A 579 -22.06 -26.78 -6.56
CA PRO A 579 -22.93 -26.93 -5.41
C PRO A 579 -23.95 -25.79 -5.26
N VAL A 580 -25.07 -26.12 -4.60
CA VAL A 580 -26.14 -25.18 -4.26
C VAL A 580 -25.70 -24.23 -3.15
N TRP A 581 -25.89 -22.93 -3.35
CA TRP A 581 -25.71 -21.92 -2.30
C TRP A 581 -26.95 -21.88 -1.41
N SER A 582 -26.77 -21.91 -0.09
CA SER A 582 -27.88 -22.02 0.88
C SER A 582 -28.69 -20.74 1.06
N GLY A 583 -28.25 -19.59 0.52
CA GLY A 583 -28.94 -18.31 0.68
C GLY A 583 -30.15 -18.12 -0.24
N ASP A 584 -30.13 -18.70 -1.45
CA ASP A 584 -31.27 -18.73 -2.38
C ASP A 584 -31.67 -20.14 -2.83
N ASN A 585 -30.94 -21.17 -2.38
CA ASN A 585 -31.14 -22.58 -2.74
C ASN A 585 -31.02 -22.84 -4.26
N SER A 586 -30.17 -22.09 -4.95
CA SER A 586 -29.80 -22.31 -6.36
C SER A 586 -28.33 -22.71 -6.55
N THR A 587 -28.04 -23.38 -7.66
CA THR A 587 -26.68 -23.76 -8.06
C THR A 587 -25.80 -22.51 -8.22
N CYS A 588 -24.65 -22.47 -7.55
CA CYS A 588 -23.71 -21.33 -7.58
C CYS A 588 -24.32 -19.96 -7.21
N GLY A 589 -25.50 -19.90 -6.60
CA GLY A 589 -26.24 -18.65 -6.35
C GLY A 589 -26.75 -17.96 -7.61
N GLU A 590 -27.07 -18.72 -8.66
CA GLU A 590 -27.63 -18.26 -9.94
C GLU A 590 -28.86 -17.35 -9.79
N LEU A 591 -29.81 -17.69 -8.91
CA LEU A 591 -31.03 -16.88 -8.69
C LEU A 591 -30.73 -15.50 -8.08
N SER A 592 -29.62 -15.37 -7.36
CA SER A 592 -29.09 -14.10 -6.85
C SER A 592 -28.02 -13.47 -7.76
N GLY A 593 -27.74 -14.05 -8.92
CA GLY A 593 -26.72 -13.57 -9.87
C GLY A 593 -25.27 -13.73 -9.39
N ARG A 594 -24.99 -14.58 -8.39
CA ARG A 594 -23.64 -14.73 -7.78
C ARG A 594 -22.66 -15.50 -8.64
N GLY A 595 -23.15 -16.40 -9.48
CA GLY A 595 -22.32 -17.34 -10.22
C GLY A 595 -23.16 -18.25 -11.09
N LEU A 596 -22.48 -18.97 -11.98
CA LEU A 596 -23.08 -19.95 -12.89
C LEU A 596 -22.22 -21.21 -12.92
N CYS A 597 -22.86 -22.36 -13.09
CA CYS A 597 -22.15 -23.62 -13.34
C CYS A 597 -21.66 -23.65 -14.80
N GLN A 598 -20.35 -23.59 -15.02
CA GLN A 598 -19.76 -23.48 -16.36
C GLN A 598 -18.65 -24.51 -16.57
N ASP A 599 -18.33 -24.78 -17.84
CA ASP A 599 -17.23 -25.66 -18.22
C ASP A 599 -15.87 -25.06 -17.86
N VAL A 600 -14.95 -25.92 -17.44
CA VAL A 600 -13.57 -25.58 -17.09
C VAL A 600 -12.77 -25.44 -18.38
N THR A 601 -12.26 -24.23 -18.64
CA THR A 601 -11.30 -23.99 -19.71
C THR A 601 -9.89 -24.09 -19.14
N VAL A 602 -9.08 -25.02 -19.67
CA VAL A 602 -7.65 -25.16 -19.35
C VAL A 602 -6.80 -24.54 -20.45
N SER A 603 -5.60 -24.07 -20.08
CA SER A 603 -4.65 -23.54 -21.06
C SER A 603 -4.03 -24.65 -21.92
N ASN A 604 -3.78 -24.34 -23.19
CA ASN A 604 -3.08 -25.21 -24.14
C ASN A 604 -1.56 -24.95 -24.18
N SER A 605 -1.02 -24.15 -23.25
CA SER A 605 0.41 -23.83 -23.20
C SER A 605 1.27 -25.06 -22.94
N VAL A 606 2.27 -25.25 -23.80
CA VAL A 606 3.28 -26.32 -23.68
C VAL A 606 4.04 -26.19 -22.35
N SER A 607 4.31 -27.31 -21.69
CA SER A 607 5.16 -27.39 -20.49
C SER A 607 6.56 -27.90 -20.85
N SER A 608 7.52 -27.67 -19.96
CA SER A 608 8.87 -28.24 -20.02
C SER A 608 8.84 -29.77 -20.17
N PRO A 609 9.76 -30.39 -20.96
CA PRO A 609 9.88 -31.85 -21.07
C PRO A 609 10.37 -32.54 -19.79
N GLN A 610 10.49 -31.83 -18.66
CA GLN A 610 10.78 -32.39 -17.34
C GLN A 610 9.77 -33.47 -16.91
N PHE A 611 8.48 -33.32 -17.27
CA PHE A 611 7.47 -34.36 -17.09
C PHE A 611 7.01 -34.88 -18.46
N PRO A 612 7.57 -35.99 -18.97
CA PRO A 612 7.32 -36.48 -20.33
C PRO A 612 6.07 -37.36 -20.48
N PHE A 613 5.22 -37.42 -19.46
CA PHE A 613 4.04 -38.29 -19.39
C PHE A 613 2.74 -37.49 -19.58
N SER A 614 1.64 -38.17 -19.90
CA SER A 614 0.32 -37.55 -19.89
C SER A 614 -0.80 -38.53 -19.57
N GLY A 615 -1.73 -38.11 -18.72
CA GLY A 615 -2.80 -38.94 -18.16
C GLY A 615 -2.36 -39.85 -17.02
N GLU A 616 -1.21 -39.57 -16.39
CA GLU A 616 -0.56 -40.43 -15.38
C GLU A 616 -0.61 -39.84 -13.96
N ASP A 617 -0.76 -38.52 -13.78
CA ASP A 617 -0.99 -37.91 -12.46
C ASP A 617 -2.27 -37.04 -12.43
N ASP A 618 -3.07 -37.19 -11.37
CA ASP A 618 -4.36 -36.48 -11.22
C ASP A 618 -4.25 -34.93 -11.19
N ARG A 619 -3.02 -34.41 -11.06
CA ARG A 619 -2.70 -32.98 -11.03
C ARG A 619 -2.51 -32.36 -12.42
N GLU A 620 -2.39 -33.18 -13.46
CA GLU A 620 -2.31 -32.70 -14.84
C GLU A 620 -3.57 -31.91 -15.26
N ASN A 621 -3.37 -30.74 -15.87
CA ASN A 621 -4.44 -29.86 -16.35
C ASN A 621 -5.56 -29.65 -15.30
N TRP A 622 -5.16 -29.45 -14.04
CA TRP A 622 -6.06 -29.34 -12.89
C TRP A 622 -7.25 -28.41 -13.16
N PRO A 623 -8.49 -28.78 -12.79
CA PRO A 623 -8.94 -29.99 -12.09
C PRO A 623 -9.53 -31.08 -13.01
N ILE A 624 -9.28 -31.08 -14.33
CA ILE A 624 -10.14 -31.81 -15.30
C ILE A 624 -10.20 -33.34 -15.08
N VAL A 625 -9.22 -33.91 -14.38
CA VAL A 625 -9.26 -35.31 -13.92
C VAL A 625 -10.48 -35.57 -13.03
N PHE A 626 -10.84 -34.63 -12.15
CA PHE A 626 -12.00 -34.70 -11.25
C PHE A 626 -13.25 -33.99 -11.80
N TYR A 627 -13.12 -32.79 -12.36
CA TYR A 627 -14.27 -31.96 -12.78
C TYR A 627 -14.06 -31.23 -14.11
N ASN A 628 -15.02 -31.38 -15.02
CA ASN A 628 -15.14 -30.66 -16.27
C ASN A 628 -15.99 -29.38 -16.10
N ARG A 629 -16.81 -29.29 -15.05
CA ARG A 629 -17.66 -28.13 -14.74
C ARG A 629 -17.48 -27.70 -13.28
N THR A 630 -17.44 -26.39 -13.05
CA THR A 630 -17.34 -25.78 -11.71
C THR A 630 -18.17 -24.50 -11.62
N CYS A 631 -18.44 -24.02 -10.41
CA CYS A 631 -19.01 -22.68 -10.22
C CYS A 631 -18.01 -21.59 -10.65
N GLN A 632 -18.33 -20.85 -11.71
CA GLN A 632 -17.68 -19.59 -12.03
C GLN A 632 -18.46 -18.45 -11.38
N CYS A 633 -17.81 -17.72 -10.48
CA CYS A 633 -18.43 -16.66 -9.68
C CYS A 633 -18.33 -15.30 -10.35
N GLN A 634 -19.41 -14.52 -10.27
CA GLN A 634 -19.52 -13.20 -10.89
C GLN A 634 -19.00 -12.10 -9.95
N GLY A 635 -18.40 -11.05 -10.54
CA GLY A 635 -17.93 -9.88 -9.80
C GLY A 635 -17.00 -10.23 -8.64
N ASN A 636 -17.43 -9.92 -7.42
CA ASN A 636 -16.66 -10.07 -6.18
C ASN A 636 -17.02 -11.32 -5.35
N PHE A 637 -17.84 -12.23 -5.88
CA PHE A 637 -18.14 -13.50 -5.19
C PHE A 637 -17.00 -14.52 -5.39
N MET A 638 -16.79 -15.38 -4.40
CA MET A 638 -15.88 -16.54 -4.47
C MET A 638 -16.36 -17.70 -3.59
N GLY A 639 -15.46 -18.67 -3.39
CA GLY A 639 -15.77 -19.91 -2.67
C GLY A 639 -16.45 -20.90 -3.61
N TYR A 640 -16.43 -22.16 -3.24
CA TYR A 640 -16.83 -23.27 -4.12
C TYR A 640 -18.30 -23.25 -4.54
N SER A 641 -19.15 -22.43 -3.91
CA SER A 641 -20.56 -22.22 -4.26
C SER A 641 -20.89 -20.75 -4.59
N CYS A 642 -19.88 -19.89 -4.81
CA CYS A 642 -20.03 -18.43 -4.90
C CYS A 642 -20.71 -17.77 -3.68
N GLY A 643 -20.63 -18.43 -2.52
CA GLY A 643 -21.24 -17.98 -1.27
C GLY A 643 -20.35 -17.07 -0.41
N GLU A 644 -19.05 -16.99 -0.71
CA GLU A 644 -18.08 -16.13 -0.02
C GLU A 644 -17.77 -14.86 -0.84
N CYS A 645 -17.03 -13.94 -0.24
CA CYS A 645 -16.49 -12.74 -0.90
C CYS A 645 -15.02 -12.93 -1.26
N LYS A 646 -14.59 -12.39 -2.42
CA LYS A 646 -13.17 -12.38 -2.82
C LYS A 646 -12.30 -11.83 -1.69
N PHE A 647 -11.06 -12.29 -1.58
CA PHE A 647 -10.12 -11.68 -0.65
C PHE A 647 -10.06 -10.16 -0.96
N GLY A 648 -10.16 -9.32 0.07
CA GLY A 648 -10.39 -7.87 -0.08
C GLY A 648 -11.84 -7.40 0.01
N PHE A 649 -12.82 -8.29 0.13
CA PHE A 649 -14.24 -7.94 0.19
C PHE A 649 -15.00 -8.64 1.32
N THR A 650 -16.03 -7.96 1.84
CA THR A 650 -16.94 -8.46 2.87
C THR A 650 -18.38 -7.95 2.69
N GLY A 651 -19.26 -8.29 3.63
CA GLY A 651 -20.70 -8.02 3.59
C GLY A 651 -21.48 -9.02 2.73
N PRO A 652 -22.81 -9.13 2.89
CA PRO A 652 -23.60 -10.20 2.24
C PRO A 652 -23.52 -10.19 0.71
N ASN A 653 -23.26 -9.03 0.10
CA ASN A 653 -23.18 -8.84 -1.35
C ASN A 653 -21.74 -8.59 -1.85
N CYS A 654 -20.72 -8.72 -0.99
CA CYS A 654 -19.30 -8.59 -1.36
C CYS A 654 -18.91 -7.25 -2.02
N THR A 655 -19.58 -6.17 -1.59
CA THR A 655 -19.37 -4.80 -2.09
C THR A 655 -18.50 -3.94 -1.17
N VAL A 656 -18.38 -4.29 0.12
CA VAL A 656 -17.56 -3.58 1.10
C VAL A 656 -16.11 -4.04 0.94
N ARG A 657 -15.14 -3.13 0.83
CA ARG A 657 -13.71 -3.50 0.82
C ARG A 657 -13.20 -3.70 2.25
N LYS A 658 -12.24 -4.62 2.41
CA LYS A 658 -11.57 -4.89 3.70
C LYS A 658 -10.10 -5.25 3.44
N THR A 659 -9.16 -4.49 4.01
CA THR A 659 -7.72 -4.78 3.90
C THR A 659 -7.17 -5.28 5.23
N MET A 660 -6.50 -6.43 5.20
CA MET A 660 -5.95 -7.12 6.37
C MET A 660 -4.45 -6.83 6.54
N ILE A 661 -3.96 -6.72 7.78
CA ILE A 661 -2.60 -6.25 8.13
C ILE A 661 -1.78 -7.34 8.89
N ARG A 662 -0.82 -8.02 8.23
CA ARG A 662 0.01 -9.14 8.74
C ARG A 662 1.29 -8.67 9.44
N LYS A 663 1.29 -8.48 10.76
CA LYS A 663 2.35 -7.73 11.48
C LYS A 663 3.70 -8.43 11.66
N GLU A 664 4.76 -7.66 11.88
CA GLU A 664 6.05 -8.17 12.38
C GLU A 664 5.87 -8.65 13.82
N ILE A 665 6.33 -9.86 14.12
CA ILE A 665 5.98 -10.53 15.38
C ILE A 665 6.56 -9.87 16.64
N PHE A 666 7.64 -9.10 16.54
CA PHE A 666 8.20 -8.31 17.66
C PHE A 666 7.65 -6.88 17.72
N ARG A 667 7.17 -6.31 16.59
CA ARG A 667 6.40 -5.04 16.57
C ARG A 667 4.99 -5.19 17.17
N MET A 668 4.42 -6.40 17.13
CA MET A 668 3.17 -6.73 17.83
C MET A 668 3.25 -6.51 19.34
N SER A 669 2.16 -5.98 19.91
CA SER A 669 1.98 -5.96 21.37
C SER A 669 1.94 -7.38 21.94
N THR A 670 2.22 -7.52 23.23
CA THR A 670 2.13 -8.81 23.94
C THR A 670 0.72 -9.42 23.87
N ALA A 671 -0.33 -8.60 23.78
CA ALA A 671 -1.71 -9.07 23.62
C ALA A 671 -1.94 -9.70 22.23
N GLU A 672 -1.43 -9.08 21.17
CA GLU A 672 -1.55 -9.58 19.80
C GLU A 672 -0.74 -10.86 19.59
N ARG A 673 0.48 -10.96 20.15
CA ARG A 673 1.30 -12.18 20.11
C ARG A 673 0.60 -13.38 20.75
N ASN A 674 0.07 -13.20 21.96
CA ASN A 674 -0.64 -14.26 22.68
C ASN A 674 -1.90 -14.73 21.93
N LYS A 675 -2.59 -13.81 21.23
CA LYS A 675 -3.76 -14.10 20.38
C LYS A 675 -3.38 -15.02 19.21
N PHE A 676 -2.28 -14.73 18.51
CA PHE A 676 -1.81 -15.54 17.38
C PHE A 676 -1.51 -17.00 17.77
N VAL A 677 -0.71 -17.20 18.83
CA VAL A 677 -0.35 -18.54 19.32
C VAL A 677 -1.59 -19.36 19.71
N ALA A 678 -2.57 -18.73 20.37
CA ALA A 678 -3.83 -19.39 20.74
C ALA A 678 -4.66 -19.82 19.52
N TYR A 679 -4.72 -19.01 18.46
CA TYR A 679 -5.54 -19.30 17.27
C TYR A 679 -4.96 -20.43 16.41
N LEU A 680 -3.64 -20.50 16.26
CA LEU A 680 -3.00 -21.66 15.64
C LEU A 680 -3.33 -22.96 16.39
N ASN A 681 -3.26 -22.93 17.73
CA ASN A 681 -3.57 -24.11 18.54
C ASN A 681 -5.06 -24.50 18.49
N LEU A 682 -5.98 -23.55 18.37
CA LEU A 682 -7.39 -23.83 18.13
C LEU A 682 -7.62 -24.49 16.76
N ALA A 683 -6.96 -23.98 15.70
CA ALA A 683 -7.10 -24.50 14.35
C ALA A 683 -6.54 -25.93 14.20
N LYS A 684 -5.49 -26.28 14.94
CA LYS A 684 -4.93 -27.65 15.02
C LYS A 684 -5.88 -28.67 15.66
N HIS A 685 -6.80 -28.23 16.52
CA HIS A 685 -7.69 -29.11 17.28
C HIS A 685 -9.16 -29.07 16.82
N THR A 686 -9.47 -28.29 15.78
CA THR A 686 -10.82 -28.18 15.22
C THR A 686 -10.90 -28.91 13.88
N THR A 687 -11.88 -29.80 13.68
CA THR A 687 -12.13 -30.46 12.39
C THR A 687 -12.72 -29.47 11.39
N SER A 688 -12.24 -29.47 10.15
CA SER A 688 -12.69 -28.51 9.15
C SER A 688 -14.14 -28.74 8.69
N VAL A 689 -15.00 -27.73 8.92
CA VAL A 689 -16.46 -27.82 8.71
C VAL A 689 -16.88 -27.70 7.26
N ASP A 690 -16.03 -27.13 6.42
CA ASP A 690 -16.22 -27.08 4.98
C ASP A 690 -15.53 -28.27 4.27
N TYR A 691 -14.53 -28.95 4.89
CA TYR A 691 -13.40 -29.53 4.12
C TYR A 691 -12.59 -30.76 4.72
N VAL A 692 -12.06 -31.68 3.85
CA VAL A 692 -11.23 -32.94 4.03
C VAL A 692 -9.89 -32.77 3.28
N ILE A 693 -9.05 -33.82 3.33
CA ILE A 693 -8.00 -34.22 2.40
C ILE A 693 -8.39 -35.46 1.54
N SER A 694 -7.75 -35.66 0.38
CA SER A 694 -7.88 -36.92 -0.39
C SER A 694 -6.94 -38.01 0.13
N THR A 695 -7.39 -39.26 0.08
CA THR A 695 -6.65 -40.45 0.57
C THR A 695 -6.25 -41.43 -0.54
N GLY A 696 -6.66 -41.16 -1.79
CA GLY A 696 -6.26 -41.92 -2.97
C GLY A 696 -6.35 -41.11 -4.25
N THR A 697 -5.81 -41.64 -5.35
CA THR A 697 -5.88 -41.03 -6.69
C THR A 697 -7.27 -41.16 -7.31
N TYR A 698 -7.59 -40.39 -8.36
CA TYR A 698 -8.86 -40.51 -9.07
C TYR A 698 -9.05 -41.90 -9.71
N ALA A 699 -7.95 -42.49 -10.17
CA ALA A 699 -7.91 -43.88 -10.62
C ALA A 699 -8.23 -44.87 -9.48
N GLN A 700 -7.68 -44.67 -8.27
CA GLN A 700 -8.02 -45.47 -7.08
C GLN A 700 -9.47 -45.27 -6.61
N MET A 701 -10.06 -44.09 -6.86
CA MET A 701 -11.49 -43.84 -6.69
C MET A 701 -12.36 -44.54 -7.77
N ASN A 702 -11.78 -45.39 -8.61
CA ASN A 702 -12.41 -46.03 -9.77
C ASN A 702 -13.15 -45.00 -10.63
N ASN A 703 -12.39 -43.99 -11.09
CA ASN A 703 -12.85 -42.85 -11.86
C ASN A 703 -14.04 -42.12 -11.23
N GLY A 704 -13.96 -41.88 -9.91
CA GLY A 704 -14.95 -41.15 -9.13
C GLY A 704 -16.11 -41.97 -8.57
N SER A 705 -16.30 -43.23 -8.99
CA SER A 705 -17.40 -44.07 -8.50
C SER A 705 -17.26 -44.54 -7.04
N ASN A 706 -16.05 -44.53 -6.48
CA ASN A 706 -15.74 -44.88 -5.10
C ASN A 706 -14.88 -43.78 -4.43
N PRO A 707 -15.49 -42.69 -3.92
CA PRO A 707 -14.76 -41.55 -3.35
C PRO A 707 -13.86 -41.93 -2.16
N MET A 708 -12.64 -41.38 -2.09
CA MET A 708 -11.63 -41.70 -1.07
C MET A 708 -11.18 -40.46 -0.28
N PHE A 709 -11.93 -40.11 0.77
CA PHE A 709 -11.80 -38.84 1.50
C PHE A 709 -11.83 -39.06 3.03
N ALA A 710 -10.99 -38.34 3.79
CA ALA A 710 -10.88 -38.49 5.26
C ALA A 710 -10.84 -37.15 6.04
N ASP A 711 -11.50 -37.10 7.20
CA ASP A 711 -11.54 -35.96 8.12
C ASP A 711 -10.14 -35.36 8.38
N VAL A 712 -10.06 -34.04 8.50
CA VAL A 712 -8.81 -33.32 8.79
C VAL A 712 -9.04 -32.16 9.76
N SER A 713 -8.05 -31.83 10.60
CA SER A 713 -8.11 -30.57 11.36
C SER A 713 -7.90 -29.37 10.42
N VAL A 714 -8.30 -28.19 10.86
CA VAL A 714 -8.13 -26.97 10.07
C VAL A 714 -6.64 -26.74 9.81
N TYR A 715 -5.73 -26.91 10.79
CA TYR A 715 -4.27 -26.82 10.53
C TYR A 715 -3.72 -28.01 9.74
N ASP A 716 -4.18 -29.23 9.99
CA ASP A 716 -3.66 -30.43 9.32
C ASP A 716 -3.97 -30.44 7.81
N LEU A 717 -5.03 -29.75 7.40
CA LEU A 717 -5.29 -29.45 6.01
C LEU A 717 -4.13 -28.69 5.35
N PHE A 718 -3.67 -27.61 6.01
CA PHE A 718 -2.61 -26.74 5.48
C PHE A 718 -1.38 -27.58 5.12
N VAL A 719 -0.96 -28.45 6.05
CA VAL A 719 0.09 -29.46 5.82
C VAL A 719 -0.19 -30.33 4.59
N TRP A 720 -1.39 -30.91 4.48
CA TRP A 720 -1.71 -31.82 3.37
C TRP A 720 -1.73 -31.15 1.99
N MET A 721 -2.17 -29.90 1.90
CA MET A 721 -2.22 -29.20 0.61
C MET A 721 -0.81 -28.93 0.06
N HIS A 722 0.12 -28.57 0.96
CA HIS A 722 1.55 -28.47 0.65
C HIS A 722 2.13 -29.82 0.21
N TYR A 723 1.87 -30.89 0.99
CA TYR A 723 2.24 -32.27 0.62
C TYR A 723 1.71 -32.68 -0.76
N TYR A 724 0.45 -32.37 -1.09
CA TYR A 724 -0.16 -32.86 -2.33
C TYR A 724 0.33 -32.10 -3.58
N ALA A 725 0.71 -30.82 -3.44
CA ALA A 725 1.42 -30.11 -4.50
C ALA A 725 2.83 -30.68 -4.71
N SER A 726 3.56 -30.94 -3.61
CA SER A 726 4.98 -31.35 -3.61
C SER A 726 5.26 -32.87 -3.57
N ARG A 727 4.24 -33.73 -3.72
CA ARG A 727 4.46 -35.19 -3.81
C ARG A 727 4.99 -35.62 -5.17
N ASP A 728 5.80 -36.67 -5.17
CA ASP A 728 6.23 -37.37 -6.38
C ASP A 728 5.02 -37.95 -7.16
N ALA A 729 5.15 -38.11 -8.48
CA ALA A 729 4.07 -38.63 -9.34
C ALA A 729 4.06 -40.15 -9.47
N PHE A 730 2.86 -40.74 -9.59
CA PHE A 730 2.63 -42.19 -9.63
C PHE A 730 2.46 -42.69 -11.07
N VAL A 731 3.53 -42.61 -11.87
CA VAL A 731 3.54 -43.03 -13.28
C VAL A 731 3.40 -44.55 -13.44
N GLY A 732 2.56 -44.98 -14.37
CA GLY A 732 2.37 -46.37 -14.83
C GLY A 732 1.46 -47.22 -13.95
N ASN A 733 0.60 -48.04 -14.56
CA ASN A 733 -0.42 -48.83 -13.85
C ASN A 733 0.05 -50.18 -13.26
N GLU A 734 1.33 -50.55 -13.41
CA GLU A 734 1.87 -51.85 -12.97
C GLU A 734 2.39 -51.83 -11.52
N PRO A 735 2.35 -52.96 -10.76
CA PRO A 735 2.81 -53.00 -9.35
C PRO A 735 4.29 -52.68 -9.09
N ASN A 736 5.11 -52.54 -10.14
CA ASN A 736 6.53 -52.17 -10.08
C ASN A 736 6.83 -50.85 -10.82
N SER A 737 5.82 -50.08 -11.21
CA SER A 737 6.01 -48.87 -12.02
C SER A 737 6.69 -47.74 -11.24
N THR A 738 7.56 -46.99 -11.92
CA THR A 738 8.44 -46.00 -11.30
C THR A 738 7.67 -44.78 -10.79
N VAL A 739 7.90 -44.42 -9.53
CA VAL A 739 7.56 -43.09 -9.01
C VAL A 739 8.48 -42.06 -9.68
N TRP A 740 7.92 -40.95 -10.16
CA TRP A 740 8.66 -39.86 -10.79
C TRP A 740 8.84 -38.70 -9.82
N THR A 741 10.08 -38.41 -9.44
CA THR A 741 10.43 -37.45 -8.37
C THR A 741 10.93 -36.09 -8.88
N ASP A 742 10.96 -35.86 -10.19
CA ASP A 742 11.30 -34.55 -10.76
C ASP A 742 10.02 -33.87 -11.24
N ILE A 743 9.11 -33.67 -10.29
CA ILE A 743 7.83 -32.98 -10.42
C ILE A 743 7.45 -32.39 -9.07
N ASP A 744 7.11 -31.11 -9.07
CA ASP A 744 6.45 -30.38 -8.00
C ASP A 744 5.42 -29.45 -8.68
N PHE A 745 4.45 -28.92 -7.94
CA PHE A 745 3.48 -27.92 -8.42
C PHE A 745 3.55 -26.61 -7.60
N ALA A 746 4.43 -26.56 -6.59
CA ALA A 746 4.59 -25.48 -5.62
C ALA A 746 6.06 -25.07 -5.39
N HIS A 747 7.06 -25.76 -5.95
CA HIS A 747 8.50 -25.51 -5.76
C HIS A 747 9.30 -25.67 -7.06
N ASP A 748 10.61 -25.44 -6.97
CA ASP A 748 11.66 -25.63 -7.98
C ASP A 748 11.49 -24.81 -9.27
N ALA A 749 10.44 -24.00 -9.40
CA ALA A 749 9.90 -23.53 -10.66
C ALA A 749 9.02 -22.26 -10.50
N PRO A 750 8.64 -21.56 -11.60
CA PRO A 750 8.04 -20.22 -11.57
C PRO A 750 6.84 -20.01 -10.64
N GLY A 751 6.01 -21.02 -10.43
CA GLY A 751 4.83 -20.92 -9.57
C GLY A 751 5.11 -20.86 -8.08
N PHE A 752 6.38 -21.04 -7.65
CA PHE A 752 6.77 -21.15 -6.23
C PHE A 752 6.06 -20.14 -5.31
N VAL A 753 6.19 -18.83 -5.57
CA VAL A 753 5.62 -17.83 -4.66
C VAL A 753 4.15 -17.50 -4.88
N PRO A 754 3.61 -17.39 -6.11
CA PRO A 754 2.16 -17.29 -6.33
C PRO A 754 1.36 -18.43 -5.68
N TRP A 755 1.91 -19.64 -5.66
CA TRP A 755 1.33 -20.79 -4.96
C TRP A 755 1.30 -20.58 -3.44
N HIS A 756 2.45 -20.27 -2.84
CA HIS A 756 2.58 -20.04 -1.38
C HIS A 756 1.76 -18.85 -0.89
N ARG A 757 1.63 -17.81 -1.72
CA ARG A 757 0.74 -16.68 -1.54
C ARG A 757 -0.72 -17.05 -1.38
N PHE A 758 -1.27 -17.79 -2.36
CA PHE A 758 -2.66 -18.24 -2.28
C PHE A 758 -2.86 -19.14 -1.06
N PHE A 759 -1.91 -20.04 -0.83
CA PHE A 759 -1.91 -20.98 0.28
C PHE A 759 -2.02 -20.27 1.65
N LEU A 760 -1.23 -19.21 1.90
CA LEU A 760 -1.32 -18.40 3.12
C LEU A 760 -2.65 -17.63 3.23
N LEU A 761 -3.14 -17.05 2.12
CA LEU A 761 -4.42 -16.32 2.08
C LEU A 761 -5.63 -17.20 2.41
N PHE A 762 -5.68 -18.36 1.75
CA PHE A 762 -6.66 -19.40 2.00
C PHE A 762 -6.61 -19.87 3.44
N TRP A 763 -5.40 -19.99 3.99
CA TRP A 763 -5.17 -20.44 5.35
C TRP A 763 -5.65 -19.45 6.42
N GLU A 764 -5.31 -18.17 6.26
CA GLU A 764 -5.73 -17.08 7.13
C GLU A 764 -7.27 -17.00 7.26
N ARG A 765 -7.99 -17.15 6.15
CA ARG A 765 -9.46 -17.20 6.11
C ARG A 765 -10.05 -18.40 6.88
N GLU A 766 -9.43 -19.57 6.78
CA GLU A 766 -9.93 -20.77 7.47
C GLU A 766 -9.70 -20.68 8.99
N ILE A 767 -8.65 -19.98 9.44
CA ILE A 767 -8.47 -19.59 10.84
C ILE A 767 -9.53 -18.55 11.25
N GLN A 768 -9.78 -17.50 10.46
CA GLN A 768 -10.80 -16.47 10.74
C GLN A 768 -12.19 -17.11 10.99
N LYS A 769 -12.61 -18.02 10.09
CA LYS A 769 -13.83 -18.84 10.24
C LYS A 769 -13.85 -19.64 11.55
N THR A 770 -12.72 -20.25 11.90
CA THR A 770 -12.59 -21.19 13.04
C THR A 770 -12.55 -20.48 14.38
N ALA A 771 -11.90 -19.33 14.46
CA ALA A 771 -11.82 -18.51 15.66
C ALA A 771 -13.07 -17.62 15.88
N GLY A 772 -13.89 -17.41 14.84
CA GLY A 772 -14.99 -16.45 14.87
C GLY A 772 -14.50 -15.00 14.86
N ASP A 773 -13.37 -14.74 14.20
CA ASP A 773 -12.65 -13.47 14.24
C ASP A 773 -12.15 -13.10 12.84
N GLU A 774 -12.97 -12.35 12.12
CA GLU A 774 -12.68 -11.87 10.77
C GLU A 774 -11.54 -10.83 10.71
N ASN A 775 -11.00 -10.40 11.85
CA ASN A 775 -9.92 -9.41 11.95
C ASN A 775 -8.58 -10.07 12.35
N PHE A 776 -8.49 -11.40 12.30
CA PHE A 776 -7.25 -12.14 12.48
C PHE A 776 -6.34 -12.05 11.25
N THR A 777 -5.04 -11.88 11.50
CA THR A 777 -3.97 -11.98 10.50
C THR A 777 -2.81 -12.86 10.98
N ILE A 778 -2.16 -13.51 10.01
CA ILE A 778 -0.90 -14.22 10.16
C ILE A 778 0.23 -13.18 10.29
N PRO A 779 1.03 -13.14 11.36
CA PRO A 779 2.23 -12.31 11.41
C PRO A 779 3.41 -12.95 10.66
N TYR A 780 4.50 -12.21 10.49
CA TYR A 780 5.76 -12.69 9.92
C TYR A 780 6.92 -12.51 10.90
N TRP A 781 8.06 -13.14 10.59
CA TRP A 781 9.32 -12.97 11.31
C TRP A 781 10.39 -12.46 10.34
N ASP A 782 10.89 -11.25 10.58
CA ASP A 782 12.09 -10.76 9.89
C ASP A 782 13.34 -11.47 10.42
N TRP A 783 13.86 -12.40 9.63
CA TRP A 783 15.04 -13.19 9.96
C TRP A 783 16.34 -12.60 9.39
N ARG A 784 16.32 -11.42 8.77
CA ARG A 784 17.52 -10.80 8.18
C ARG A 784 18.58 -10.53 9.24
N ASP A 785 19.82 -10.91 8.94
CA ASP A 785 20.99 -10.77 9.82
C ASP A 785 20.88 -11.53 11.17
N ALA A 786 19.82 -12.31 11.37
CA ALA A 786 19.59 -13.07 12.60
C ALA A 786 20.69 -14.13 12.81
N GLN A 787 21.26 -14.18 14.01
CA GLN A 787 22.33 -15.12 14.35
C GLN A 787 21.80 -16.42 14.98
N GLN A 788 20.49 -16.49 15.24
CA GLN A 788 19.79 -17.56 15.96
C GLN A 788 18.31 -17.59 15.53
N CYS A 789 17.49 -18.47 16.14
CA CYS A 789 16.05 -18.44 15.97
C CYS A 789 15.40 -17.54 17.04
N ASP A 790 15.22 -16.25 16.77
CA ASP A 790 14.72 -15.29 17.76
C ASP A 790 13.24 -15.52 18.14
N VAL A 791 12.45 -16.18 17.28
CA VAL A 791 11.07 -16.61 17.59
C VAL A 791 10.98 -17.95 18.33
N CYS A 792 12.07 -18.68 18.51
CA CYS A 792 12.11 -19.97 19.22
C CYS A 792 12.14 -19.74 20.75
N THR A 793 11.06 -19.15 21.27
CA THR A 793 10.82 -18.88 22.70
C THR A 793 9.45 -19.42 23.11
N ASP A 794 9.26 -19.71 24.40
CA ASP A 794 8.02 -20.34 24.89
C ASP A 794 6.81 -19.39 24.86
N ASP A 795 7.05 -18.07 24.88
CA ASP A 795 6.04 -17.03 24.65
C ASP A 795 5.62 -16.91 23.16
N LEU A 796 6.39 -17.53 22.24
CA LEU A 796 6.14 -17.57 20.80
C LEU A 796 6.14 -19.01 20.27
N MET A 797 7.08 -19.39 19.40
CA MET A 797 6.99 -20.61 18.58
C MET A 797 7.51 -21.87 19.27
N GLY A 798 7.82 -21.77 20.57
CA GLY A 798 8.42 -22.82 21.39
C GLY A 798 9.95 -22.77 21.39
N GLY A 799 10.51 -22.71 22.60
CA GLY A 799 11.93 -22.89 22.87
C GLY A 799 12.36 -24.35 22.84
N VAL A 800 13.65 -24.59 23.10
CA VAL A 800 14.28 -25.93 23.05
C VAL A 800 13.99 -26.71 24.34
N HIS A 801 13.66 -28.00 24.23
CA HIS A 801 13.39 -28.88 25.37
C HIS A 801 14.66 -29.06 26.25
N PRO A 802 14.60 -28.82 27.58
CA PRO A 802 15.78 -28.75 28.45
C PRO A 802 16.72 -29.96 28.45
N THR A 803 16.23 -31.16 28.10
CA THR A 803 17.01 -32.41 28.05
C THR A 803 17.12 -33.04 26.67
N SER A 804 16.45 -32.48 25.65
CA SER A 804 16.18 -33.18 24.38
C SER A 804 16.23 -32.17 23.22
N PRO A 805 17.42 -31.80 22.73
CA PRO A 805 17.62 -30.58 21.92
C PRO A 805 16.90 -30.56 20.56
N ASP A 806 16.36 -31.70 20.12
CA ASP A 806 15.58 -31.83 18.90
C ASP A 806 14.06 -31.66 19.10
N LEU A 807 13.60 -31.46 20.35
CA LEU A 807 12.19 -31.29 20.72
C LEU A 807 11.90 -29.89 21.28
N LEU A 808 10.63 -29.49 21.23
CA LEU A 808 10.15 -28.23 21.81
C LEU A 808 9.93 -28.34 23.33
N SER A 809 10.14 -27.23 24.04
CA SER A 809 9.89 -27.06 25.47
C SER A 809 8.45 -27.41 25.86
N PRO A 810 8.20 -28.18 26.95
CA PRO A 810 6.86 -28.54 27.39
C PRO A 810 6.02 -27.36 27.89
N ALA A 811 6.61 -26.17 28.05
CA ALA A 811 5.89 -24.95 28.38
C ALA A 811 5.18 -24.33 27.15
N SER A 812 5.58 -24.70 25.92
CA SER A 812 4.94 -24.23 24.69
C SER A 812 3.85 -25.19 24.21
N PHE A 813 2.70 -24.64 23.78
CA PHE A 813 1.58 -25.41 23.23
C PHE A 813 1.98 -26.35 22.09
N PHE A 814 2.91 -25.90 21.25
CA PHE A 814 3.37 -26.63 20.06
C PHE A 814 4.13 -27.93 20.38
N SER A 815 4.62 -28.11 21.61
CA SER A 815 5.24 -29.36 22.06
C SER A 815 4.29 -30.57 22.06
N SER A 816 2.97 -30.33 22.08
CA SER A 816 1.93 -31.37 22.04
C SER A 816 1.54 -31.79 20.62
N TRP A 817 1.89 -31.00 19.59
CA TRP A 817 1.41 -31.19 18.23
C TRP A 817 1.99 -32.45 17.59
N GLN A 818 1.15 -33.20 16.90
CA GLN A 818 1.59 -34.29 16.01
C GLN A 818 1.75 -33.78 14.58
N ILE A 819 2.80 -34.23 13.88
CA ILE A 819 3.04 -33.99 12.46
C ILE A 819 2.32 -35.02 11.60
N MET A 820 2.14 -34.74 10.31
CA MET A 820 1.65 -35.70 9.31
C MET A 820 2.24 -35.45 7.92
N CYS A 821 2.03 -36.37 6.98
CA CYS A 821 2.50 -36.29 5.60
C CYS A 821 4.04 -36.22 5.40
N SER A 822 4.82 -36.57 6.43
CA SER A 822 6.29 -36.57 6.40
C SER A 822 6.89 -37.86 5.84
N GLN A 823 6.15 -38.97 5.85
CA GLN A 823 6.65 -40.29 5.44
C GLN A 823 6.64 -40.52 3.92
N THR A 824 7.21 -39.60 3.12
CA THR A 824 7.20 -39.63 1.64
C THR A 824 7.57 -41.00 1.04
N SER A 825 8.59 -41.69 1.60
CA SER A 825 8.99 -43.03 1.14
C SER A 825 7.91 -44.11 1.36
N GLU A 826 7.13 -44.02 2.43
CA GLU A 826 6.02 -44.94 2.69
C GLU A 826 4.86 -44.69 1.71
N TYR A 827 4.45 -43.43 1.54
CA TYR A 827 3.42 -43.02 0.58
C TYR A 827 3.75 -43.46 -0.84
N ASN A 828 4.99 -43.25 -1.29
CA ASN A 828 5.51 -43.72 -2.58
C ASN A 828 5.47 -45.24 -2.71
N SER A 829 5.97 -45.97 -1.69
CA SER A 829 6.01 -47.44 -1.72
C SER A 829 4.63 -48.11 -1.80
N ARG A 830 3.60 -47.43 -1.28
CA ARG A 830 2.21 -47.90 -1.29
C ARG A 830 1.36 -47.27 -2.41
N ARG A 831 1.93 -46.33 -3.19
CA ARG A 831 1.21 -45.45 -4.13
C ARG A 831 -0.04 -44.81 -3.49
N ALA A 832 0.07 -44.42 -2.23
CA ALA A 832 -1.04 -43.94 -1.41
C ALA A 832 -0.84 -42.46 -1.04
N LEU A 833 -1.93 -41.72 -0.85
CA LEU A 833 -1.84 -40.33 -0.38
C LEU A 833 -1.78 -40.27 1.15
N CYS A 834 -1.20 -39.18 1.68
CA CYS A 834 -1.31 -38.84 3.10
C CYS A 834 -2.77 -38.82 3.55
N ASN A 835 -3.04 -39.45 4.70
CA ASN A 835 -4.39 -39.77 5.18
C ASN A 835 -4.83 -39.01 6.44
N GLY A 836 -4.04 -38.04 6.91
CA GLY A 836 -4.36 -37.23 8.08
C GLY A 836 -4.04 -37.88 9.43
N THR A 837 -3.40 -39.06 9.46
CA THR A 837 -2.94 -39.67 10.71
C THR A 837 -1.62 -39.07 11.19
N GLY A 838 -1.50 -38.87 12.51
CA GLY A 838 -0.31 -38.30 13.14
C GLY A 838 0.87 -39.27 13.19
N GLU A 839 2.07 -38.76 12.90
CA GLU A 839 3.29 -39.55 12.65
C GLU A 839 4.39 -39.34 13.72
N GLY A 840 4.25 -38.35 14.61
CA GLY A 840 5.21 -38.03 15.68
C GLY A 840 5.17 -36.55 16.09
N PRO A 841 5.98 -36.10 17.06
CA PRO A 841 6.07 -34.69 17.47
C PRO A 841 6.81 -33.82 16.44
N ILE A 842 6.65 -32.49 16.54
CA ILE A 842 7.51 -31.54 15.82
C ILE A 842 8.97 -31.71 16.26
N ILE A 843 9.87 -31.82 15.29
CA ILE A 843 11.33 -31.88 15.49
C ILE A 843 11.94 -30.55 15.07
N ARG A 844 12.76 -29.92 15.91
CA ARG A 844 13.41 -28.63 15.60
C ARG A 844 14.69 -28.46 16.43
N ASN A 845 15.83 -28.21 15.78
CA ASN A 845 17.13 -28.02 16.45
C ASN A 845 17.95 -26.88 15.78
N PRO A 846 17.53 -25.61 15.95
CA PRO A 846 18.10 -24.47 15.24
C PRO A 846 19.61 -24.32 15.49
N GLY A 847 20.37 -24.13 14.42
CA GLY A 847 21.83 -23.96 14.51
C GLY A 847 22.67 -25.24 14.50
N LYS A 848 22.04 -26.44 14.45
CA LYS A 848 22.70 -27.77 14.34
C LYS A 848 22.67 -28.40 12.95
N HIS A 849 22.18 -27.66 11.95
CA HIS A 849 22.21 -27.99 10.53
C HIS A 849 23.63 -28.22 9.97
N ASP A 850 23.72 -28.79 8.77
CA ASP A 850 24.97 -28.86 8.01
C ASP A 850 25.42 -27.46 7.55
N ARG A 851 26.47 -26.94 8.21
CA ARG A 851 27.05 -25.63 7.91
C ARG A 851 27.81 -25.55 6.58
N ASN A 852 28.07 -26.67 5.92
CA ASN A 852 28.62 -26.65 4.56
C ASN A 852 27.52 -26.28 3.55
N LYS A 853 26.29 -26.77 3.79
CA LYS A 853 25.09 -26.45 3.00
C LYS A 853 24.57 -25.05 3.30
N THR A 854 24.47 -24.69 4.58
CA THR A 854 23.96 -23.38 5.03
C THR A 854 24.88 -22.80 6.11
N PRO A 855 25.80 -21.88 5.77
CA PRO A 855 26.77 -21.34 6.73
C PRO A 855 26.15 -20.48 7.85
N SER A 856 25.06 -19.76 7.54
CA SER A 856 24.31 -18.86 8.43
C SER A 856 22.87 -18.70 7.91
N LEU A 857 22.02 -18.01 8.66
CA LEU A 857 20.83 -17.37 8.08
C LEU A 857 21.27 -16.22 7.13
N PRO A 858 20.41 -15.78 6.20
CA PRO A 858 20.79 -14.77 5.21
C PRO A 858 20.81 -13.35 5.79
N THR A 859 21.75 -12.56 5.28
CA THR A 859 21.95 -11.16 5.68
C THR A 859 21.02 -10.20 4.92
N SER A 860 20.81 -8.98 5.43
CA SER A 860 20.09 -7.93 4.69
C SER A 860 20.73 -7.64 3.33
N ALA A 861 22.06 -7.73 3.23
CA ALA A 861 22.80 -7.55 1.98
C ALA A 861 22.51 -8.66 0.95
N GLU A 862 22.27 -9.89 1.40
CA GLU A 862 21.89 -11.02 0.54
C GLU A 862 20.44 -10.93 0.09
N VAL A 863 19.53 -10.47 0.96
CA VAL A 863 18.17 -10.13 0.54
C VAL A 863 18.22 -9.01 -0.50
N GLU A 864 18.90 -7.89 -0.24
CA GLU A 864 19.04 -6.77 -1.20
C GLU A 864 19.71 -7.16 -2.54
N ALA A 865 20.61 -8.15 -2.54
CA ALA A 865 21.21 -8.69 -3.75
C ALA A 865 20.24 -9.60 -4.52
N CYS A 866 19.47 -10.45 -3.83
CA CYS A 866 18.38 -11.20 -4.44
C CYS A 866 17.32 -10.25 -5.04
N LEU A 867 16.98 -9.17 -4.33
CA LEU A 867 16.05 -8.14 -4.78
C LEU A 867 16.57 -7.30 -5.96
N ALA A 868 17.88 -7.23 -6.17
CA ALA A 868 18.46 -6.55 -7.32
C ALA A 868 18.22 -7.29 -8.65
N LEU A 869 17.74 -8.54 -8.61
CA LEU A 869 17.46 -9.32 -9.82
C LEU A 869 16.21 -8.84 -10.55
N THR A 870 16.38 -8.55 -11.84
CA THR A 870 15.35 -8.01 -12.74
C THR A 870 14.52 -9.07 -13.45
N ASN A 871 15.04 -10.29 -13.59
CA ASN A 871 14.33 -11.39 -14.23
C ASN A 871 13.58 -12.17 -13.15
N TYR A 872 12.25 -12.32 -13.29
CA TYR A 872 11.50 -13.21 -12.39
C TYR A 872 12.07 -14.63 -12.47
N GLU A 873 12.28 -15.07 -13.71
CA GLU A 873 12.80 -16.37 -14.09
C GLU A 873 13.78 -16.21 -15.27
N THR A 874 14.66 -17.19 -15.45
CA THR A 874 15.51 -17.34 -16.64
C THR A 874 15.42 -18.78 -17.15
N ASP A 875 15.98 -19.08 -18.32
CA ASP A 875 16.22 -20.47 -18.70
C ASP A 875 17.11 -21.20 -17.65
N PRO A 876 16.88 -22.51 -17.39
CA PRO A 876 15.87 -23.39 -17.97
C PRO A 876 14.55 -23.45 -17.16
N MET A 877 14.17 -22.34 -16.51
CA MET A 877 12.95 -22.15 -15.74
C MET A 877 12.74 -23.15 -14.59
N ASN A 878 13.82 -23.56 -13.91
CA ASN A 878 13.75 -24.50 -12.80
C ASN A 878 14.87 -24.27 -11.75
N LYS A 879 15.09 -25.22 -10.82
CA LYS A 879 16.16 -25.18 -9.80
C LYS A 879 17.59 -24.92 -10.33
N PHE A 880 17.82 -24.99 -11.63
CA PHE A 880 19.11 -24.70 -12.29
C PHE A 880 19.20 -23.33 -12.98
N SER A 881 18.20 -22.46 -12.87
CA SER A 881 18.20 -21.10 -13.43
C SER A 881 19.22 -20.17 -12.76
N ASN A 882 20.14 -19.57 -13.54
CA ASN A 882 21.08 -18.54 -13.06
C ASN A 882 20.54 -17.13 -13.40
N PHE A 883 20.73 -16.15 -12.52
CA PHE A 883 20.19 -14.78 -12.66
C PHE A 883 18.65 -14.70 -12.66
N SER A 884 18.00 -15.72 -12.08
CA SER A 884 16.55 -15.83 -11.83
C SER A 884 16.25 -15.39 -10.40
N PHE A 885 15.34 -14.42 -10.23
CA PHE A 885 14.89 -14.01 -8.90
C PHE A 885 14.25 -15.16 -8.14
N ARG A 886 13.27 -15.85 -8.75
CA ARG A 886 12.53 -16.96 -8.11
C ARG A 886 13.50 -18.00 -7.58
N ASN A 887 14.48 -18.41 -8.41
CA ASN A 887 15.46 -19.43 -8.03
C ASN A 887 16.47 -18.95 -6.95
N THR A 888 16.68 -17.64 -6.85
CA THR A 888 17.56 -17.04 -5.84
C THR A 888 16.84 -16.86 -4.50
N LEU A 889 15.60 -16.38 -4.50
CA LEU A 889 14.75 -16.30 -3.30
C LEU A 889 14.47 -17.69 -2.73
N GLU A 890 14.06 -18.63 -3.58
CA GLU A 890 13.81 -20.00 -3.17
C GLU A 890 15.05 -20.63 -2.51
N GLY A 891 16.25 -20.28 -3.00
CA GLY A 891 17.51 -20.55 -2.29
C GLY A 891 18.42 -21.56 -2.95
N TYR A 892 18.33 -21.73 -4.29
CA TYR A 892 19.21 -22.59 -5.08
C TYR A 892 20.40 -21.82 -5.70
N ALA A 893 20.24 -20.51 -5.91
CA ALA A 893 21.31 -19.62 -6.35
C ALA A 893 21.94 -18.83 -5.19
N ASN A 894 23.23 -18.57 -5.29
CA ASN A 894 23.93 -17.72 -4.34
C ASN A 894 23.44 -16.26 -4.50
N PRO A 895 22.92 -15.59 -3.45
CA PRO A 895 22.25 -14.29 -3.59
C PRO A 895 23.14 -13.16 -4.12
N LEU A 896 24.45 -13.20 -3.87
CA LEU A 896 25.39 -12.16 -4.29
C LEU A 896 25.86 -12.28 -5.75
N THR A 897 25.70 -13.47 -6.37
CA THR A 897 26.14 -13.76 -7.74
C THR A 897 25.02 -14.23 -8.66
N ALA A 898 23.89 -14.63 -8.09
CA ALA A 898 22.77 -15.35 -8.70
C ALA A 898 23.16 -16.59 -9.52
N ILE A 899 24.30 -17.22 -9.20
CA ILE A 899 24.75 -18.48 -9.81
C ILE A 899 24.34 -19.64 -8.90
N VAL A 900 23.80 -20.72 -9.51
CA VAL A 900 23.33 -21.92 -8.82
C VAL A 900 24.50 -22.70 -8.20
N ASN A 901 24.42 -22.94 -6.89
CA ASN A 901 25.37 -23.79 -6.18
C ASN A 901 24.63 -24.99 -5.55
N ARG A 902 24.65 -26.14 -6.25
CA ARG A 902 24.03 -27.39 -5.80
C ARG A 902 24.57 -27.96 -4.46
N SER A 903 25.68 -27.43 -3.94
CA SER A 903 26.23 -27.81 -2.64
C SER A 903 25.70 -26.96 -1.48
N GLN A 904 24.97 -25.88 -1.75
CA GLN A 904 24.51 -24.91 -0.75
C GLN A 904 23.00 -24.66 -0.79
N SER A 905 22.49 -24.01 0.25
CA SER A 905 21.10 -23.57 0.37
C SER A 905 21.05 -22.22 1.07
N THR A 906 20.53 -21.23 0.36
CA THR A 906 20.50 -19.80 0.68
C THR A 906 19.05 -19.34 0.91
N MET A 907 18.82 -18.07 1.29
CA MET A 907 17.48 -17.45 1.30
C MET A 907 16.40 -18.33 1.96
N HIS A 908 15.26 -18.63 1.30
CA HIS A 908 14.20 -19.52 1.84
C HIS A 908 14.74 -20.91 2.26
N ASN A 909 15.40 -21.62 1.34
CA ASN A 909 15.95 -22.96 1.62
C ASN A 909 16.94 -22.97 2.79
N SER A 910 17.65 -21.87 3.04
CA SER A 910 18.57 -21.76 4.18
C SER A 910 17.84 -21.84 5.52
N LEU A 911 16.64 -21.27 5.68
CA LEU A 911 15.93 -21.30 6.95
C LEU A 911 15.28 -22.67 7.20
N HIS A 912 14.71 -23.27 6.15
CA HIS A 912 14.24 -24.66 6.16
C HIS A 912 15.35 -25.64 6.55
N VAL A 913 16.58 -25.45 6.07
CA VAL A 913 17.77 -26.20 6.51
C VAL A 913 18.18 -25.81 7.93
N PHE A 914 18.23 -24.52 8.26
CA PHE A 914 18.79 -23.98 9.51
C PHE A 914 18.12 -24.54 10.77
N LEU A 915 16.79 -24.72 10.71
CA LEU A 915 15.94 -25.23 11.78
C LEU A 915 16.13 -26.74 12.05
N ASN A 916 16.75 -27.47 11.13
CA ASN A 916 17.24 -28.85 11.29
C ASN A 916 16.22 -29.79 11.95
N GLY A 917 15.16 -30.14 11.22
CA GLY A 917 14.04 -30.92 11.76
C GLY A 917 12.87 -31.07 10.79
N SER A 918 11.64 -30.96 11.28
CA SER A 918 10.40 -31.06 10.48
C SER A 918 10.38 -30.05 9.32
N MET A 919 10.83 -28.82 9.55
CA MET A 919 10.98 -27.78 8.51
C MET A 919 11.93 -28.18 7.37
N SER A 920 12.86 -29.12 7.60
CA SER A 920 13.88 -29.50 6.61
C SER A 920 13.41 -30.56 5.61
N GLN A 921 12.13 -30.96 5.65
CA GLN A 921 11.51 -31.90 4.72
C GLN A 921 10.42 -31.17 3.91
N VAL A 922 10.56 -31.06 2.59
CA VAL A 922 9.65 -30.24 1.74
C VAL A 922 8.17 -30.59 2.01
N GLN A 923 7.77 -31.83 1.76
CA GLN A 923 6.36 -32.25 1.88
C GLN A 923 5.78 -32.10 3.30
N GLY A 924 6.64 -32.20 4.34
CA GLY A 924 6.24 -32.16 5.75
C GLY A 924 6.52 -30.82 6.46
N SER A 925 7.11 -29.83 5.80
CA SER A 925 7.64 -28.62 6.46
C SER A 925 6.56 -27.79 7.16
N ALA A 926 5.40 -27.64 6.54
CA ALA A 926 4.24 -26.91 7.05
C ALA A 926 3.68 -27.40 8.41
N ASN A 927 4.10 -28.58 8.90
CA ASN A 927 3.75 -29.06 10.24
C ASN A 927 4.31 -28.18 11.36
N ASP A 928 5.43 -27.50 11.13
CA ASP A 928 6.03 -26.58 12.09
C ASP A 928 5.38 -25.19 11.95
N PRO A 929 4.87 -24.56 13.03
CA PRO A 929 4.26 -23.24 12.97
C PRO A 929 5.23 -22.12 12.53
N ILE A 930 6.55 -22.33 12.60
CA ILE A 930 7.52 -21.37 12.02
C ILE A 930 7.39 -21.32 10.49
N PHE A 931 6.88 -22.37 9.83
CA PHE A 931 6.53 -22.31 8.40
C PHE A 931 5.62 -21.11 8.11
N VAL A 932 4.61 -20.89 8.95
CA VAL A 932 3.64 -19.80 8.78
C VAL A 932 4.34 -18.44 8.83
N LEU A 933 5.23 -18.21 9.81
CA LEU A 933 6.01 -16.96 9.92
C LEU A 933 7.06 -16.80 8.82
N HIS A 934 7.68 -17.89 8.40
CA HIS A 934 8.74 -17.91 7.40
C HIS A 934 8.18 -17.68 6.00
N HIS A 935 7.10 -18.37 5.64
CA HIS A 935 6.42 -18.18 4.35
C HIS A 935 5.65 -16.88 4.30
N ALA A 936 5.13 -16.38 5.43
CA ALA A 936 4.74 -14.98 5.54
C ALA A 936 5.91 -14.05 5.20
N PHE A 937 7.13 -14.31 5.70
CA PHE A 937 8.30 -13.51 5.32
C PHE A 937 8.86 -13.77 3.91
N VAL A 938 8.63 -14.93 3.28
CA VAL A 938 9.11 -15.26 1.93
C VAL A 938 8.14 -14.82 0.85
N ASP A 939 6.84 -14.86 1.13
CA ASP A 939 5.87 -14.04 0.43
C ASP A 939 6.21 -12.55 0.65
N SER A 940 6.63 -12.11 1.84
CA SER A 940 7.31 -10.82 2.03
C SER A 940 8.79 -10.79 1.60
N ILE A 941 9.23 -11.63 0.66
CA ILE A 941 10.34 -11.33 -0.27
C ILE A 941 9.85 -11.40 -1.75
N PHE A 942 8.60 -11.78 -2.01
CA PHE A 942 7.94 -11.72 -3.33
C PHE A 942 6.90 -10.60 -3.51
N GLU A 943 6.21 -10.14 -2.45
CA GLU A 943 5.09 -9.17 -2.43
C GLU A 943 5.40 -7.77 -2.92
N GLN A 944 6.57 -7.63 -3.47
CA GLN A 944 6.73 -6.66 -4.52
C GLN A 944 7.90 -6.91 -5.41
N TRP A 945 8.59 -8.04 -5.31
CA TRP A 945 9.16 -8.49 -6.56
C TRP A 945 8.07 -8.41 -7.65
N VAL A 946 6.82 -8.77 -7.32
CA VAL A 946 5.57 -8.53 -8.08
C VAL A 946 5.08 -7.07 -8.25
N ARG A 947 5.43 -6.08 -7.40
CA ARG A 947 5.08 -4.64 -7.58
C ARG A 947 6.22 -3.83 -8.23
N LYS A 948 7.34 -4.45 -8.63
CA LYS A 948 8.39 -3.76 -9.41
C LYS A 948 7.79 -3.29 -10.75
N PRO A 949 8.21 -2.16 -11.33
CA PRO A 949 7.81 -1.77 -12.68
C PRO A 949 8.07 -2.85 -13.74
N GLN A 950 9.12 -3.66 -13.58
CA GLN A 950 9.45 -4.80 -14.44
C GLN A 950 8.68 -6.10 -14.15
N ALA A 951 7.79 -6.14 -13.17
CA ALA A 951 7.08 -7.35 -12.74
C ALA A 951 5.63 -7.43 -13.18
N SER A 952 5.33 -6.81 -14.33
CA SER A 952 4.08 -7.06 -15.05
C SER A 952 3.91 -8.55 -15.34
N LEU A 953 2.66 -9.04 -15.33
CA LEU A 953 2.30 -10.44 -15.57
C LEU A 953 2.96 -11.06 -16.83
N THR A 954 3.32 -10.23 -17.82
CA THR A 954 4.09 -10.61 -19.01
C THR A 954 5.45 -11.26 -18.74
N VAL A 955 6.12 -10.98 -17.61
CA VAL A 955 7.41 -11.62 -17.27
C VAL A 955 7.27 -12.99 -16.61
N TYR A 956 6.05 -13.34 -16.18
CA TYR A 956 5.74 -14.69 -15.75
C TYR A 956 5.55 -15.59 -16.99
N PRO A 957 6.20 -16.77 -17.08
CA PRO A 957 6.23 -17.57 -18.30
C PRO A 957 4.87 -18.14 -18.71
N GLU A 958 4.50 -17.90 -19.97
CA GLU A 958 3.26 -18.38 -20.60
C GLU A 958 3.32 -19.88 -20.93
N SER A 959 4.52 -20.35 -21.26
CA SER A 959 4.81 -21.72 -21.72
C SER A 959 6.26 -22.09 -21.42
N ASN A 960 6.56 -23.40 -21.54
CA ASN A 960 7.86 -24.04 -21.32
C ASN A 960 8.38 -24.03 -19.87
N ALA A 961 7.62 -23.51 -18.90
CA ALA A 961 7.89 -23.77 -17.50
C ALA A 961 7.58 -25.25 -17.15
N PRO A 962 8.13 -25.78 -16.04
CA PRO A 962 7.69 -27.03 -15.42
C PRO A 962 6.16 -27.16 -15.32
N ILE A 963 5.66 -28.39 -15.42
CA ILE A 963 4.21 -28.66 -15.38
C ILE A 963 3.59 -28.10 -14.10
N GLY A 964 2.45 -27.42 -14.22
CA GLY A 964 1.82 -26.70 -13.12
C GLY A 964 2.24 -25.23 -12.99
N HIS A 965 3.41 -24.84 -13.52
CA HIS A 965 4.00 -23.52 -13.29
C HIS A 965 3.88 -22.52 -14.47
N ASN A 966 3.21 -22.88 -15.57
CA ASN A 966 2.84 -21.91 -16.62
C ASN A 966 1.79 -20.89 -16.10
N ARG A 967 1.76 -19.67 -16.66
CA ARG A 967 0.92 -18.55 -16.19
C ARG A 967 -0.54 -18.93 -15.96
N ASP A 968 -1.15 -19.51 -16.99
CA ASP A 968 -2.59 -19.75 -17.06
C ASP A 968 -2.96 -21.18 -16.61
N PHE A 969 -2.06 -21.85 -15.87
CA PHE A 969 -2.33 -23.14 -15.24
C PHE A 969 -2.93 -22.91 -13.85
N TYR A 970 -3.96 -23.67 -13.51
CA TYR A 970 -4.60 -23.61 -12.20
C TYR A 970 -3.71 -24.24 -11.12
N MET A 971 -3.57 -23.55 -10.00
CA MET A 971 -2.72 -23.96 -8.88
C MET A 971 -3.32 -25.17 -8.15
N VAL A 972 -2.49 -26.19 -7.96
CA VAL A 972 -2.89 -27.50 -7.41
C VAL A 972 -2.74 -27.51 -5.88
N PRO A 973 -3.69 -28.03 -5.07
CA PRO A 973 -4.98 -28.62 -5.42
C PRO A 973 -6.16 -27.71 -5.06
N PHE A 974 -6.13 -26.44 -5.44
CA PHE A 974 -7.12 -25.47 -4.96
C PHE A 974 -8.47 -25.61 -5.69
N ILE A 975 -9.57 -25.57 -4.91
CA ILE A 975 -10.96 -25.49 -5.39
C ILE A 975 -11.73 -24.53 -4.48
N PRO A 976 -12.33 -23.42 -4.99
CA PRO A 976 -12.44 -23.05 -6.40
C PRO A 976 -11.10 -22.74 -7.08
N LEU A 977 -11.13 -22.63 -8.40
CA LEU A 977 -9.95 -22.64 -9.26
C LEU A 977 -9.33 -21.24 -9.38
N TYR A 978 -8.01 -21.18 -9.31
CA TYR A 978 -7.20 -19.97 -9.45
C TYR A 978 -5.89 -20.30 -10.17
N THR A 979 -5.48 -19.45 -11.10
CA THR A 979 -4.24 -19.60 -11.89
C THR A 979 -3.03 -19.00 -11.17
N ASN A 980 -1.82 -19.42 -11.56
CA ASN A 980 -0.59 -18.75 -11.11
C ASN A 980 -0.63 -17.24 -11.42
N GLY A 981 -1.14 -16.87 -12.60
CA GLY A 981 -1.23 -15.48 -13.05
C GLY A 981 -2.15 -14.59 -12.21
N GLU A 982 -3.23 -15.13 -11.63
CA GLU A 982 -4.11 -14.38 -10.72
C GLU A 982 -3.44 -14.03 -9.39
N PHE A 983 -2.45 -14.82 -8.96
CA PHE A 983 -1.73 -14.61 -7.70
C PHE A 983 -0.29 -14.11 -7.90
N PHE A 984 0.14 -13.97 -9.16
CA PHE A 984 1.21 -13.06 -9.57
C PHE A 984 0.69 -11.61 -9.65
N ALA A 985 0.04 -11.17 -8.57
CA ALA A 985 -0.55 -9.84 -8.40
C ALA A 985 -0.28 -9.34 -6.97
N PRO A 986 -0.15 -8.02 -6.74
CA PRO A 986 0.09 -7.45 -5.41
C PRO A 986 -0.96 -7.87 -4.37
N SER A 987 -0.51 -8.12 -3.14
CA SER A 987 -1.32 -8.63 -2.03
C SER A 987 -2.51 -7.74 -1.68
N ARG A 988 -2.32 -6.42 -1.69
CA ARG A 988 -3.35 -5.38 -1.61
C ARG A 988 -4.51 -5.55 -2.61
N ASP A 989 -4.24 -6.04 -3.81
CA ASP A 989 -5.27 -6.32 -4.84
C ASP A 989 -6.00 -7.65 -4.53
N LEU A 990 -5.42 -8.44 -3.63
CA LEU A 990 -5.98 -9.62 -2.94
C LEU A 990 -6.43 -9.29 -1.49
N GLY A 991 -6.43 -8.01 -1.07
CA GLY A 991 -7.03 -7.56 0.19
C GLY A 991 -6.40 -8.00 1.52
N TYR A 992 -5.22 -8.58 1.48
CA TYR A 992 -4.37 -8.76 2.66
C TYR A 992 -3.02 -8.15 2.33
N ASP A 993 -2.27 -7.79 3.34
CA ASP A 993 -0.97 -7.19 3.17
C ASP A 993 -0.27 -7.20 4.56
N TYR A 994 1.03 -6.96 4.68
CA TYR A 994 1.76 -7.12 5.98
C TYR A 994 1.80 -5.86 6.81
N ASP A 995 2.22 -5.80 8.09
CA ASP A 995 2.34 -4.46 8.70
C ASP A 995 3.29 -3.64 7.86
N TYR A 996 4.51 -4.10 7.63
CA TYR A 996 5.43 -3.41 6.74
C TYR A 996 5.07 -3.44 5.26
N LEU A 997 3.97 -4.06 4.80
CA LEU A 997 3.63 -4.14 3.37
C LEU A 997 2.25 -3.53 3.02
N ALA A 998 1.37 -3.45 4.03
CA ALA A 998 -0.02 -3.02 4.04
C ALA A 998 -0.35 -1.56 3.83
N GLU A 999 -1.02 -1.39 2.70
CA GLU A 999 -2.11 -0.45 2.55
C GLU A 999 -3.10 -0.48 3.75
N THR A 1000 -2.91 0.38 4.76
CA THR A 1000 -3.82 0.48 5.92
C THR A 1000 -5.24 0.86 5.52
N GLY A 1001 -6.17 -0.05 5.82
CA GLY A 1001 -7.52 -0.08 5.27
C GLY A 1001 -8.48 1.05 5.68
N SER A 1002 -9.67 0.95 5.11
CA SER A 1002 -10.65 2.03 4.98
C SER A 1002 -11.43 2.41 6.26
N VAL A 1003 -12.09 3.56 6.15
CA VAL A 1003 -12.90 4.26 7.16
C VAL A 1003 -14.01 3.43 7.82
N GLU A 1004 -14.48 2.35 7.18
CA GLU A 1004 -15.72 1.66 7.59
C GLU A 1004 -15.58 0.90 8.92
N ASP A 1005 -14.49 0.16 9.14
CA ASP A 1005 -14.23 -0.55 10.40
C ASP A 1005 -14.01 0.42 11.60
N PHE A 1006 -13.60 1.66 11.33
CA PHE A 1006 -13.42 2.69 12.35
C PHE A 1006 -14.75 3.27 12.86
N LEU A 1007 -15.78 3.35 12.01
CA LEU A 1007 -17.04 4.04 12.33
C LEU A 1007 -18.09 3.19 13.06
N ALA A 1008 -18.05 1.86 12.91
CA ALA A 1008 -19.09 0.97 13.44
C ALA A 1008 -19.39 1.15 14.94
N PRO A 1009 -18.39 1.25 15.87
CA PRO A 1009 -18.66 1.43 17.29
C PRO A 1009 -19.34 2.77 17.62
N TYR A 1010 -18.95 3.84 16.90
CA TYR A 1010 -19.49 5.19 17.11
C TYR A 1010 -20.92 5.33 16.61
N LEU A 1011 -21.28 4.66 15.51
CA LEU A 1011 -22.65 4.64 14.98
C LEU A 1011 -23.62 3.95 15.95
N GLU A 1012 -23.20 2.85 16.57
CA GLU A 1012 -23.98 2.16 17.61
C GLU A 1012 -24.23 3.08 18.83
N GLN A 1013 -23.20 3.82 19.25
CA GLN A 1013 -23.24 4.72 20.40
C GLN A 1013 -24.08 5.98 20.14
N ALA A 1014 -23.94 6.60 18.96
CA ALA A 1014 -24.75 7.74 18.54
C ALA A 1014 -26.26 7.41 18.51
N ARG A 1015 -26.61 6.18 18.13
CA ARG A 1015 -28.00 5.69 18.05
C ARG A 1015 -28.71 5.66 19.41
N GLN A 1016 -27.96 5.45 20.51
CA GLN A 1016 -28.52 5.53 21.87
C GLN A 1016 -28.71 6.98 22.34
N ILE A 1017 -27.79 7.88 21.99
CA ILE A 1017 -27.84 9.30 22.39
C ILE A 1017 -28.98 10.05 21.69
N TRP A 1018 -29.25 9.72 20.42
CA TRP A 1018 -30.25 10.41 19.59
C TRP A 1018 -31.66 10.44 20.21
N GLN A 1019 -32.06 9.38 20.91
CA GLN A 1019 -33.39 9.32 21.57
C GLN A 1019 -33.56 10.38 22.68
N TRP A 1020 -32.49 10.68 23.43
CA TRP A 1020 -32.50 11.67 24.49
C TRP A 1020 -32.52 13.11 23.94
N LEU A 1021 -31.79 13.37 22.85
CA LEU A 1021 -31.77 14.67 22.18
C LEU A 1021 -33.16 15.05 21.62
N VAL A 1022 -33.86 14.11 21.00
CA VAL A 1022 -35.24 14.31 20.51
C VAL A 1022 -36.20 14.60 21.68
N GLY A 1023 -36.07 13.87 22.79
CA GLY A 1023 -36.86 14.12 24.00
C GLY A 1023 -36.66 15.53 24.58
N ALA A 1024 -35.41 15.98 24.67
CA ALA A 1024 -35.07 17.32 25.16
C ALA A 1024 -35.61 18.44 24.25
N ALA A 1025 -35.51 18.27 22.93
CA ALA A 1025 -36.00 19.24 21.95
C ALA A 1025 -37.52 19.47 22.05
N VAL A 1026 -38.30 18.40 22.22
CA VAL A 1026 -39.77 18.50 22.39
C VAL A 1026 -40.14 19.27 23.66
N VAL A 1027 -39.47 18.99 24.79
CA VAL A 1027 -39.71 19.70 26.07
C VAL A 1027 -39.34 21.18 25.96
N GLY A 1028 -38.20 21.51 25.34
CA GLY A 1028 -37.78 22.89 25.09
C GLY A 1028 -38.78 23.68 24.22
N GLY A 1029 -39.32 23.05 23.18
CA GLY A 1029 -40.35 23.66 22.33
C GLY A 1029 -41.64 24.02 23.09
N VAL A 1030 -42.12 23.10 23.94
CA VAL A 1030 -43.32 23.33 24.77
C VAL A 1030 -43.12 24.47 25.78
N ILE A 1031 -41.97 24.51 26.47
CA ILE A 1031 -41.64 25.59 27.42
C ILE A 1031 -41.58 26.95 26.71
N THR A 1032 -40.96 27.00 25.52
CA THR A 1032 -40.82 28.23 24.73
C THR A 1032 -42.19 28.77 24.27
N ALA A 1033 -43.11 27.90 23.85
CA ALA A 1033 -44.46 28.30 23.45
C ALA A 1033 -45.30 28.87 24.62
N ILE A 1034 -45.14 28.32 25.82
CA ILE A 1034 -45.79 28.81 27.05
C ILE A 1034 -45.24 30.19 27.44
N LEU A 1035 -43.92 30.39 27.39
CA LEU A 1035 -43.30 31.69 27.68
C LEU A 1035 -43.73 32.76 26.66
N ALA A 1036 -43.74 32.45 25.37
CA ALA A 1036 -44.15 33.37 24.31
C ALA A 1036 -45.61 33.84 24.46
N THR A 1037 -46.53 32.93 24.81
CA THR A 1037 -47.95 33.27 25.02
C THR A 1037 -48.17 34.13 26.27
N LEU A 1038 -47.47 33.85 27.37
CA LEU A 1038 -47.50 34.68 28.59
C LEU A 1038 -46.97 36.10 28.34
N ILE A 1039 -45.86 36.24 27.62
CA ILE A 1039 -45.27 37.56 27.26
C ILE A 1039 -46.21 38.34 26.34
N GLY A 1040 -46.81 37.70 25.33
CA GLY A 1040 -47.77 38.33 24.43
C GLY A 1040 -49.01 38.89 25.15
N LEU A 1041 -49.51 38.18 26.16
CA LEU A 1041 -50.61 38.63 27.02
C LEU A 1041 -50.22 39.82 27.90
N ALA A 1042 -48.99 39.83 28.44
CA ALA A 1042 -48.48 40.96 29.23
C ALA A 1042 -48.32 42.24 28.37
N CYS A 1043 -47.74 42.13 27.18
CA CYS A 1043 -47.51 43.28 26.29
C CYS A 1043 -48.80 43.93 25.79
N ARG A 1044 -49.87 43.15 25.51
CA ARG A 1044 -51.19 43.70 25.18
C ARG A 1044 -51.82 44.53 26.32
N ARG A 1045 -51.39 44.34 27.57
CA ARG A 1045 -51.86 45.13 28.72
C ARG A 1045 -51.18 46.50 28.87
N LYS A 1046 -49.97 46.69 28.32
CA LYS A 1046 -49.22 47.97 28.43
C LYS A 1046 -49.54 49.00 27.35
N ARG A 1047 -50.01 48.59 26.16
CA ARG A 1047 -50.15 49.47 24.97
C ARG A 1047 -51.37 50.41 25.00
N LYS A 1048 -51.68 51.01 26.15
CA LYS A 1048 -52.85 51.88 26.37
C LYS A 1048 -52.55 53.16 27.18
N VAL A 1049 -51.27 53.49 27.41
CA VAL A 1049 -50.86 54.65 28.23
C VAL A 1049 -49.64 55.35 27.61
N LEU A 1050 -49.81 56.65 27.34
CA LEU A 1050 -48.81 57.68 27.00
C LEU A 1050 -48.06 57.56 25.65
N SER A 1051 -47.46 58.70 25.27
CA SER A 1051 -47.34 59.19 23.89
C SER A 1051 -46.21 60.23 23.74
N GLU A 1052 -45.88 60.50 22.47
CA GLU A 1052 -45.24 61.72 21.91
C GLU A 1052 -43.77 62.12 22.20
N GLU A 1053 -43.12 62.56 21.09
CA GLU A 1053 -42.07 63.60 20.94
C GLU A 1053 -40.67 63.42 21.56
N ALA A 1054 -39.56 63.88 20.94
CA ALA A 1054 -39.28 64.30 19.56
C ALA A 1054 -37.77 64.27 19.24
N THR A 1055 -37.40 64.31 17.95
CA THR A 1055 -36.02 64.42 17.39
C THR A 1055 -35.66 65.91 17.08
N PRO A 1056 -34.61 66.30 16.31
CA PRO A 1056 -33.33 65.67 15.86
C PRO A 1056 -32.07 66.57 16.11
N LEU A 1057 -30.87 66.25 15.56
CA LEU A 1057 -30.17 67.05 14.49
C LEU A 1057 -28.64 66.77 14.30
N LEU A 1058 -28.27 66.57 13.01
CA LEU A 1058 -27.10 67.07 12.25
C LEU A 1058 -25.62 66.62 12.43
N MET A 1059 -25.09 66.20 11.26
CA MET A 1059 -23.79 66.48 10.60
C MET A 1059 -22.47 65.85 11.13
N GLU A 1060 -21.56 65.22 10.35
CA GLU A 1060 -21.18 65.15 8.89
C GLU A 1060 -19.82 65.81 8.58
N VAL A 1061 -19.20 65.42 7.45
CA VAL A 1061 -17.98 65.94 6.77
C VAL A 1061 -16.62 65.27 7.11
N GLU A 1062 -16.17 64.38 6.21
CA GLU A 1062 -14.95 64.38 5.35
C GLU A 1062 -13.61 64.98 5.90
N ASP A 1063 -12.38 64.75 5.37
CA ASP A 1063 -11.89 64.37 4.03
C ASP A 1063 -10.35 64.00 4.03
N TYR A 1064 -9.78 63.74 2.84
CA TYR A 1064 -8.36 63.82 2.39
C TYR A 1064 -7.34 62.65 2.53
N ARG A 1065 -7.28 61.84 1.46
CA ARG A 1065 -6.10 61.41 0.65
C ARG A 1065 -4.82 60.83 1.28
N ALA A 1066 -4.61 59.54 1.01
CA ALA A 1066 -3.56 58.96 0.13
C ALA A 1066 -2.14 59.55 0.05
N HIS A 1067 -1.12 58.67 0.15
CA HIS A 1067 -0.35 58.28 -1.05
C HIS A 1067 0.55 57.02 -0.90
N TYR A 1068 0.63 56.27 -2.01
CA TYR A 1068 1.75 55.44 -2.53
C TYR A 1068 2.31 54.20 -1.79
N GLN A 1069 2.37 53.11 -2.59
CA GLN A 1069 3.39 52.05 -2.67
C GLN A 1069 3.67 51.18 -1.42
N SER A 1070 3.86 49.86 -1.54
CA SER A 1070 4.01 48.98 -2.73
C SER A 1070 3.67 47.53 -2.39
N ASN A 1071 3.39 46.72 -3.41
CA ASN A 1071 3.59 45.26 -3.55
C ASN A 1071 3.43 44.42 -2.25
N LEU A 1072 2.46 43.53 -2.10
CA LEU A 1072 1.75 42.71 -3.10
C LEU A 1072 0.22 42.71 -2.87
#